data_AF-A0A5N5QWP2-F1
#
_entry.id   AF-A0A5N5QWP2-F1
#
_cell.length_a   1.000
_cell.length_b   1.000
_cell.length_c   1.000
_cell.angle_alpha   90.00
_cell.angle_beta   90.00
_cell.angle_gamma   90.00
#
_symmetry.space_group_name_H-M   'P 1'
#
loop_
_entity.id
_entity.type
_entity.pdbx_description
1 polymer ?
#
loop_
_entity_poly.entity_id
_entity_poly.type
_entity_poly.pdbx_seq_one_letter_code
_entity_poly.pdbx_strand_id
1 'polypeptide(L)'
;MDNTPHGGVLKDLHIRDASLQKQLLEEAEKLPDIVLTERQLCDLELLLNGGFSPLEGFLNEDDYNSVVNTLRLKSGVLFPMPINLDVSKDDAEQLGLEPGARIALRDPRDENPLAILTVEDVYTPNKAVEAEKVFGGDPEHPSVVYLNNKVKELYVGGKLQAVQPPTHFDYVALRYTPTELRTHFKKLAWRKVVAFQTRNPMHRAHRELTVRAARQRQANVLIHPVVGLTKPGDVDHYTRVRVYEAIMPKYPNGMATLALLPLAMRMGGPREAVWHSIIRKNFGATHFIVGRDHAGPGKNSRGVDFYGPYDAQELVTKYKDELHIEMVPFQMMTYLPSSDEYMPVDEVPKGTQTLDISGTELRRRLRTGAPIPDWFSYESVVKTLRESYPPRTKQGFVLFLTGLHNSGRSIIARALQVTLNQQGGRSVSLLLGETVRSELSSELGFSPEDRHKNVQRIAFVAAELSRAGAAVIAAPIAPYHHSRKAARDHVASTAGAGGNFFLIHVATPLEYCEATDRKGVFKRARAGEIKGFTGIDDPYEAPTDADIAVDVSTQTIPEIVHIQRDHPRGRPEHPPINKIRELHATSPPPVTIKVSPPTVVRTSLRSTLSFSTLSATRTSALPRVLCPSTTRVSIAPRSAAQFAVRMSHHGFGESAVRPDPDQVVKDIADYVHDFNVTSELAMETARLCLIDTIGCGLEGLRFKECARLLGPVVEGTTVPNGTKVPGTNYQLDPIRGAFNIGTMIRWLDFNDCWLAAEWGHPSDNLGAILAVADHLARQGQPLAVKDVLESMVKAHEIQGQLALLNSFNRVGLDHVVLVKVASTAVVSKLLGLTREQTIDAVSQAWVDGQSLRTYRHAPNTGSRKSWAAGDACSRAVNLALLVKKGEMGLPSVLTAKTWGFYDVLFKGKPFEFQMKYGSYIMENILFKISYPAEFHAQTAVEAAHTIYKKLQDMGKTSDDIKSVRIRTQEAAIRIIDKQGPLDNFADRDHAINYMVAFPLIYGRLTTEDYTDKAAADPRIDALRAKIFCVEDKRFSAEYHAPDKRSIGNALLVTLNDGTVLDEVEVEYPVGHKRRRAEGTPLLIAKFKRHIAPHFNEDHQSQILKAVSDSAALSKMPVDKFTDLFVEA
;
A
#
# COMPACT_ATOMS: atom_id res chain seq x y z
N MET A 1 -31.05 15.70 -7.06
CA MET A 1 -29.60 15.88 -7.30
C MET A 1 -29.52 17.04 -8.23
N ASP A 2 -28.93 18.13 -7.75
CA ASP A 2 -29.57 19.41 -8.01
C ASP A 2 -28.89 20.19 -9.14
N ASN A 3 -27.92 19.56 -9.83
CA ASN A 3 -27.33 20.09 -11.06
C ASN A 3 -27.62 19.18 -12.28
N THR A 4 -28.43 19.72 -13.19
CA THR A 4 -28.76 19.13 -14.50
C THR A 4 -27.50 19.05 -15.39
N PRO A 5 -27.34 18.01 -16.22
CA PRO A 5 -26.29 17.98 -17.25
C PRO A 5 -26.28 19.23 -18.13
N HIS A 6 -25.12 19.58 -18.68
CA HIS A 6 -25.00 20.70 -19.60
C HIS A 6 -25.69 20.36 -20.94
N GLY A 7 -26.49 21.29 -21.47
CA GLY A 7 -27.45 21.02 -22.54
C GLY A 7 -28.69 20.19 -22.12
N GLY A 8 -28.93 19.99 -20.82
CA GLY A 8 -30.16 19.40 -20.28
C GLY A 8 -30.15 17.87 -20.16
N VAL A 9 -29.49 17.16 -21.08
CA VAL A 9 -29.45 15.69 -21.14
C VAL A 9 -28.02 15.18 -21.00
N LEU A 10 -27.81 14.15 -20.18
CA LEU A 10 -26.52 13.46 -20.09
C LEU A 10 -26.36 12.54 -21.30
N LYS A 11 -25.34 12.77 -22.11
CA LYS A 11 -24.99 11.97 -23.30
C LYS A 11 -24.16 10.74 -22.93
N ASP A 12 -24.68 9.91 -22.03
CA ASP A 12 -24.09 8.62 -21.71
C ASP A 12 -24.41 7.63 -22.84
N LEU A 13 -23.49 7.53 -23.81
CA LEU A 13 -23.68 6.75 -25.04
C LEU A 13 -23.58 5.25 -24.77
N HIS A 14 -22.79 4.84 -23.76
CA HIS A 14 -22.77 3.45 -23.31
C HIS A 14 -24.15 3.00 -22.82
N ILE A 15 -24.88 3.85 -22.08
CA ILE A 15 -26.27 3.55 -21.68
C ILE A 15 -27.23 3.63 -22.87
N ARG A 16 -27.06 4.61 -23.77
CA ARG A 16 -27.90 4.77 -24.97
C ARG A 16 -27.84 3.55 -25.89
N ASP A 17 -26.64 3.01 -26.10
CA ASP A 17 -26.36 1.99 -27.12
C ASP A 17 -26.24 0.57 -26.54
N ALA A 18 -26.42 0.39 -25.23
CA ALA A 18 -26.28 -0.90 -24.54
C ALA A 18 -27.07 -2.06 -25.17
N SER A 19 -28.26 -1.78 -25.72
CA SER A 19 -29.09 -2.79 -26.42
C SER A 19 -28.56 -3.18 -27.80
N LEU A 20 -27.72 -2.35 -28.41
CA LEU A 20 -27.11 -2.55 -29.73
C LEU A 20 -25.67 -3.06 -29.63
N GLN A 21 -25.07 -3.07 -28.44
CA GLN A 21 -23.65 -3.33 -28.20
C GLN A 21 -23.06 -4.50 -29.02
N LYS A 22 -23.73 -5.66 -29.00
CA LYS A 22 -23.28 -6.85 -29.73
C LYS A 22 -23.29 -6.65 -31.26
N GLN A 23 -24.32 -5.97 -31.78
CA GLN A 23 -24.44 -5.67 -33.21
C GLN A 23 -23.36 -4.66 -33.64
N LEU A 24 -23.12 -3.63 -32.82
CA LEU A 24 -22.08 -2.63 -33.06
C LEU A 24 -20.67 -3.23 -32.98
N LEU A 25 -20.44 -4.21 -32.11
CA LEU A 25 -19.18 -4.96 -32.07
C LEU A 25 -18.99 -5.81 -33.34
N GLU A 26 -20.00 -6.59 -33.73
CA GLU A 26 -19.98 -7.41 -34.97
C GLU A 26 -19.90 -6.57 -36.26
N GLU A 27 -20.33 -5.30 -36.21
CA GLU A 27 -20.17 -4.32 -37.28
C GLU A 27 -18.75 -3.73 -37.29
N ALA A 28 -18.25 -3.28 -36.13
CA ALA A 28 -16.94 -2.63 -36.00
C ALA A 28 -15.78 -3.49 -36.51
N GLU A 29 -15.84 -4.82 -36.34
CA GLU A 29 -14.83 -5.74 -36.88
C GLU A 29 -14.84 -5.90 -38.42
N LYS A 30 -15.74 -5.21 -39.13
CA LYS A 30 -15.87 -5.23 -40.59
C LYS A 30 -15.71 -3.84 -41.24
N LEU A 31 -15.73 -2.78 -40.44
CA LEU A 31 -15.58 -1.41 -40.93
C LEU A 31 -14.08 -1.07 -41.14
N PRO A 32 -13.75 -0.11 -42.02
CA PRO A 32 -12.46 0.57 -41.94
C PRO A 32 -12.29 1.17 -40.55
N ASP A 33 -11.07 1.13 -40.01
CA ASP A 33 -10.80 1.60 -38.65
C ASP A 33 -9.68 2.62 -38.55
N ILE A 34 -9.74 3.39 -37.45
CA ILE A 34 -8.73 4.37 -37.07
C ILE A 34 -8.27 4.03 -35.65
N VAL A 35 -6.99 3.70 -35.52
CA VAL A 35 -6.31 3.58 -34.23
C VAL A 35 -6.05 4.99 -33.69
N LEU A 36 -6.65 5.30 -32.54
CA LEU A 36 -6.65 6.65 -31.98
C LEU A 36 -5.29 7.06 -31.38
N THR A 37 -5.03 8.37 -31.35
CA THR A 37 -3.96 8.92 -30.49
C THR A 37 -4.38 8.94 -29.02
N GLU A 38 -3.43 8.98 -28.08
CA GLU A 38 -3.73 9.11 -26.63
C GLU A 38 -4.66 10.29 -26.29
N ARG A 39 -4.55 11.41 -27.04
CA ARG A 39 -5.42 12.58 -26.87
C ARG A 39 -6.85 12.27 -27.31
N GLN A 40 -7.01 11.72 -28.51
CA GLN A 40 -8.31 11.34 -29.06
C GLN A 40 -8.98 10.24 -28.22
N LEU A 41 -8.20 9.32 -27.63
CA LEU A 41 -8.70 8.32 -26.69
C LEU A 41 -9.30 8.94 -25.42
N CYS A 42 -8.59 9.88 -24.78
CA CYS A 42 -9.09 10.63 -23.62
C CYS A 42 -10.36 11.42 -23.96
N ASP A 43 -10.41 12.02 -25.16
CA ASP A 43 -11.56 12.77 -25.62
C ASP A 43 -12.75 11.85 -25.93
N LEU A 44 -12.51 10.71 -26.59
CA LEU A 44 -13.52 9.69 -26.87
C LEU A 44 -14.13 9.15 -25.58
N GLU A 45 -13.32 8.83 -24.56
CA GLU A 45 -13.83 8.34 -23.27
C GLU A 45 -14.85 9.32 -22.65
N LEU A 46 -14.58 10.63 -22.72
CA LEU A 46 -15.46 11.68 -22.20
C LEU A 46 -16.62 12.06 -23.14
N LEU A 47 -16.54 11.73 -24.43
CA LEU A 47 -17.69 11.75 -25.35
C LEU A 47 -18.64 10.59 -25.05
N LEU A 48 -18.12 9.35 -24.96
CA LEU A 48 -18.92 8.14 -24.78
C LEU A 48 -19.60 8.07 -23.40
N ASN A 49 -18.93 8.52 -22.33
CA ASN A 49 -19.51 8.52 -20.98
C ASN A 49 -20.35 9.77 -20.63
N GLY A 50 -20.49 10.71 -21.57
CA GLY A 50 -21.27 11.94 -21.37
C GLY A 50 -20.56 13.05 -20.59
N GLY A 51 -19.27 12.90 -20.27
CA GLY A 51 -18.45 13.94 -19.65
C GLY A 51 -18.44 15.27 -20.43
N PHE A 52 -18.57 15.21 -21.76
CA PHE A 52 -18.67 16.36 -22.67
C PHE A 52 -20.10 16.69 -23.13
N SER A 53 -21.16 16.22 -22.44
CA SER A 53 -22.55 16.61 -22.74
C SER A 53 -22.67 18.14 -22.93
N PRO A 54 -23.35 18.63 -24.00
CA PRO A 54 -24.26 17.90 -24.88
C PRO A 54 -23.61 17.18 -26.09
N LEU A 55 -22.27 17.13 -26.21
CA LEU A 55 -21.64 16.44 -27.32
C LEU A 55 -21.95 14.94 -27.33
N GLU A 56 -22.13 14.39 -28.54
CA GLU A 56 -22.36 12.97 -28.83
C GLU A 56 -21.50 12.47 -30.00
N GLY A 57 -20.41 13.20 -30.30
CA GLY A 57 -19.58 13.06 -31.48
C GLY A 57 -18.37 13.99 -31.47
N PHE A 58 -17.45 13.80 -32.40
CA PHE A 58 -16.39 14.78 -32.70
C PHE A 58 -16.97 15.91 -33.56
N LEU A 59 -16.46 17.14 -33.39
CA LEU A 59 -17.07 18.33 -33.99
C LEU A 59 -16.97 18.33 -35.53
N ASN A 60 -18.13 18.47 -36.18
CA ASN A 60 -18.23 18.87 -37.58
C ASN A 60 -17.72 20.31 -37.79
N GLU A 61 -17.49 20.70 -39.04
CA GLU A 61 -16.89 21.99 -39.42
C GLU A 61 -17.70 23.17 -38.88
N ASP A 62 -19.03 23.05 -38.89
CA ASP A 62 -20.00 24.01 -38.39
C ASP A 62 -19.87 24.26 -36.87
N ASP A 63 -19.90 23.21 -36.06
CA ASP A 63 -19.73 23.29 -34.61
C ASP A 63 -18.29 23.71 -34.25
N TYR A 64 -17.27 23.18 -34.94
CA TYR A 64 -15.88 23.55 -34.75
C TYR A 64 -15.66 25.05 -34.99
N ASN A 65 -16.11 25.58 -36.14
CA ASN A 65 -15.96 27.00 -36.46
C ASN A 65 -16.73 27.87 -35.46
N SER A 66 -17.92 27.44 -35.03
CA SER A 66 -18.67 28.15 -33.99
C SER A 66 -17.93 28.16 -32.65
N VAL A 67 -17.34 27.04 -32.22
CA VAL A 67 -16.59 26.91 -30.96
C VAL A 67 -15.33 27.75 -30.96
N VAL A 68 -14.55 27.69 -32.05
CA VAL A 68 -13.33 28.50 -32.23
C VAL A 68 -13.65 29.99 -32.19
N ASN A 69 -14.71 30.43 -32.86
CA ASN A 69 -15.03 31.86 -32.97
C ASN A 69 -15.86 32.44 -31.79
N THR A 70 -16.73 31.65 -31.15
CA THR A 70 -17.76 32.17 -30.22
C THR A 70 -17.83 31.48 -28.87
N LEU A 71 -17.07 30.39 -28.65
CA LEU A 71 -17.16 29.49 -27.49
C LEU A 71 -18.53 28.77 -27.39
N ARG A 72 -19.24 28.58 -28.51
CA ARG A 72 -20.54 27.91 -28.57
C ARG A 72 -20.56 26.91 -29.71
N LEU A 73 -21.34 25.84 -29.54
CA LEU A 73 -21.82 25.02 -30.65
C LEU A 73 -22.75 25.84 -31.56
N LYS A 74 -22.97 25.40 -32.80
CA LYS A 74 -23.91 26.01 -33.77
C LYS A 74 -25.35 26.07 -33.24
N SER A 75 -25.70 25.17 -32.32
CA SER A 75 -26.95 25.19 -31.53
C SER A 75 -27.06 26.37 -30.54
N GLY A 76 -26.00 27.16 -30.36
CA GLY A 76 -25.89 28.25 -29.39
C GLY A 76 -25.46 27.81 -27.98
N VAL A 77 -25.42 26.49 -27.69
CA VAL A 77 -25.00 25.98 -26.38
C VAL A 77 -23.51 26.25 -26.15
N LEU A 78 -23.18 26.79 -24.98
CA LEU A 78 -21.81 27.11 -24.58
C LEU A 78 -20.89 25.87 -24.58
N PHE A 79 -19.85 25.88 -25.40
CA PHE A 79 -18.79 24.87 -25.39
C PHE A 79 -17.48 25.52 -25.86
N PRO A 80 -16.48 25.71 -24.99
CA PRO A 80 -15.38 26.64 -25.27
C PRO A 80 -14.14 26.02 -25.95
N MET A 81 -14.08 24.69 -26.07
CA MET A 81 -12.90 23.93 -26.48
C MET A 81 -13.21 23.05 -27.70
N PRO A 82 -12.43 23.06 -28.78
CA PRO A 82 -12.63 22.16 -29.93
C PRO A 82 -12.22 20.72 -29.59
N ILE A 83 -13.03 19.74 -30.00
CA ILE A 83 -12.86 18.30 -29.75
C ILE A 83 -13.06 17.56 -31.07
N ASN A 84 -11.95 17.28 -31.75
CA ASN A 84 -11.93 16.87 -33.14
C ASN A 84 -11.17 15.55 -33.29
N LEU A 85 -11.57 14.72 -34.24
CA LEU A 85 -10.81 13.55 -34.70
C LEU A 85 -9.92 13.99 -35.85
N ASP A 86 -8.60 13.85 -35.72
CA ASP A 86 -7.64 14.31 -36.72
C ASP A 86 -6.93 13.15 -37.45
N VAL A 87 -6.89 13.25 -38.78
CA VAL A 87 -6.43 12.21 -39.72
C VAL A 87 -5.55 12.82 -40.81
N SER A 88 -4.60 12.05 -41.37
CA SER A 88 -3.84 12.55 -42.53
C SER A 88 -4.68 12.48 -43.80
N LYS A 89 -4.21 13.14 -44.87
CA LYS A 89 -4.87 13.04 -46.19
C LYS A 89 -4.81 11.62 -46.74
N ASP A 90 -3.66 10.98 -46.63
CA ASP A 90 -3.41 9.62 -47.08
C ASP A 90 -4.35 8.63 -46.35
N ASP A 91 -4.51 8.77 -45.03
CA ASP A 91 -5.46 7.95 -44.24
C ASP A 91 -6.91 8.18 -44.70
N ALA A 92 -7.29 9.45 -44.96
CA ALA A 92 -8.65 9.80 -45.37
C ALA A 92 -9.01 9.27 -46.76
N GLU A 93 -8.07 9.32 -47.71
CA GLU A 93 -8.21 8.75 -49.05
C GLU A 93 -8.22 7.21 -49.00
N GLN A 94 -7.32 6.59 -48.23
CA GLN A 94 -7.20 5.13 -48.11
C GLN A 94 -8.43 4.49 -47.44
N LEU A 95 -8.99 5.14 -46.41
CA LEU A 95 -10.16 4.64 -45.67
C LEU A 95 -11.50 5.05 -46.30
N GLY A 96 -11.49 5.86 -47.37
CA GLY A 96 -12.71 6.31 -48.05
C GLY A 96 -13.60 7.20 -47.17
N LEU A 97 -12.99 8.17 -46.47
CA LEU A 97 -13.72 9.03 -45.52
C LEU A 97 -14.55 10.09 -46.26
N GLU A 98 -15.85 9.84 -46.40
CA GLU A 98 -16.84 10.76 -46.97
C GLU A 98 -18.12 10.84 -46.11
N PRO A 99 -18.96 11.89 -46.25
CA PRO A 99 -20.21 12.00 -45.49
C PRO A 99 -21.12 10.77 -45.63
N GLY A 100 -21.50 10.18 -44.50
CA GLY A 100 -22.25 8.92 -44.41
C GLY A 100 -21.38 7.66 -44.24
N ALA A 101 -20.06 7.74 -44.45
CA ALA A 101 -19.15 6.64 -44.15
C ALA A 101 -19.18 6.28 -42.65
N ARG A 102 -18.98 5.00 -42.34
CA ARG A 102 -18.93 4.48 -40.97
C ARG A 102 -17.56 3.86 -40.72
N ILE A 103 -16.91 4.29 -39.64
CA ILE A 103 -15.57 3.83 -39.26
C ILE A 103 -15.54 3.37 -37.81
N ALA A 104 -14.77 2.33 -37.52
CA ALA A 104 -14.49 1.92 -36.15
C ALA A 104 -13.34 2.75 -35.56
N LEU A 105 -13.45 3.14 -34.30
CA LEU A 105 -12.39 3.82 -33.56
C LEU A 105 -11.76 2.83 -32.57
N ARG A 106 -10.48 2.51 -32.76
CA ARG A 106 -9.76 1.49 -31.98
C ARG A 106 -8.82 2.11 -30.95
N ASP A 107 -8.68 1.41 -29.82
CA ASP A 107 -7.75 1.78 -28.76
C ASP A 107 -6.28 1.52 -29.18
N PRO A 108 -5.35 2.49 -29.07
CA PRO A 108 -3.93 2.28 -29.41
C PRO A 108 -3.16 1.32 -28.49
N ARG A 109 -3.78 0.83 -27.41
CA ARG A 109 -3.12 0.01 -26.38
C ARG A 109 -3.41 -1.49 -26.50
N ASP A 110 -4.59 -1.83 -26.98
CA ASP A 110 -5.08 -3.22 -27.10
C ASP A 110 -5.90 -3.49 -28.38
N GLU A 111 -5.96 -2.53 -29.32
CA GLU A 111 -6.63 -2.60 -30.64
C GLU A 111 -8.15 -2.89 -30.58
N ASN A 112 -8.75 -2.84 -29.39
CA ASN A 112 -10.17 -3.05 -29.20
C ASN A 112 -11.00 -1.95 -29.88
N PRO A 113 -12.11 -2.29 -30.57
CA PRO A 113 -13.03 -1.30 -31.11
C PRO A 113 -13.83 -0.66 -29.96
N LEU A 114 -13.79 0.66 -29.84
CA LEU A 114 -14.41 1.41 -28.73
C LEU A 114 -15.73 2.05 -29.15
N ALA A 115 -15.79 2.55 -30.39
CA ALA A 115 -16.95 3.23 -30.95
C ALA A 115 -17.00 3.07 -32.47
N ILE A 116 -18.18 3.31 -33.05
CA ILE A 116 -18.35 3.57 -34.49
C ILE A 116 -18.67 5.05 -34.65
N LEU A 117 -17.92 5.75 -35.51
CA LEU A 117 -18.24 7.11 -35.95
C LEU A 117 -18.95 7.05 -37.30
N THR A 118 -20.06 7.77 -37.43
CA THR A 118 -20.68 8.06 -38.73
C THR A 118 -20.26 9.46 -39.15
N VAL A 119 -19.54 9.56 -40.27
CA VAL A 119 -18.95 10.80 -40.78
C VAL A 119 -20.06 11.75 -41.21
N GLU A 120 -20.03 12.98 -40.69
CA GLU A 120 -20.87 14.10 -41.15
C GLU A 120 -20.10 14.95 -42.17
N ASP A 121 -18.81 15.23 -41.91
CA ASP A 121 -17.92 15.94 -42.82
C ASP A 121 -16.43 15.58 -42.61
N VAL A 122 -15.61 15.96 -43.60
CA VAL A 122 -14.15 15.90 -43.55
C VAL A 122 -13.61 17.24 -44.08
N TYR A 123 -12.90 17.99 -43.24
CA TYR A 123 -12.54 19.39 -43.53
C TYR A 123 -11.10 19.71 -43.14
N THR A 124 -10.53 20.78 -43.74
CA THR A 124 -9.18 21.27 -43.43
C THR A 124 -9.25 22.45 -42.46
N PRO A 125 -8.92 22.29 -41.16
CA PRO A 125 -8.98 23.38 -40.19
C PRO A 125 -7.89 24.44 -40.43
N ASN A 126 -8.25 25.71 -40.26
CA ASN A 126 -7.24 26.77 -40.17
C ASN A 126 -6.57 26.77 -38.78
N LYS A 127 -5.50 25.97 -38.65
CA LYS A 127 -4.73 25.81 -37.41
C LYS A 127 -4.16 27.11 -36.85
N ALA A 128 -3.85 28.11 -37.68
CA ALA A 128 -3.37 29.41 -37.20
C ALA A 128 -4.47 30.18 -36.47
N VAL A 129 -5.71 30.15 -37.00
CA VAL A 129 -6.88 30.76 -36.37
C VAL A 129 -7.28 30.00 -35.09
N GLU A 130 -7.17 28.67 -35.07
CA GLU A 130 -7.36 27.88 -33.85
C GLU A 130 -6.33 28.24 -32.78
N ALA A 131 -5.03 28.27 -33.14
CA ALA A 131 -3.94 28.64 -32.25
C ALA A 131 -4.15 30.02 -31.62
N GLU A 132 -4.50 31.03 -32.43
CA GLU A 132 -4.80 32.38 -31.97
C GLU A 132 -6.04 32.43 -31.07
N LYS A 133 -7.21 32.01 -31.57
CA LYS A 133 -8.49 32.24 -30.89
C LYS A 133 -8.74 31.32 -29.70
N VAL A 134 -8.17 30.11 -29.70
CA VAL A 134 -8.36 29.11 -28.64
C VAL A 134 -7.23 29.15 -27.60
N PHE A 135 -5.98 29.38 -28.03
CA PHE A 135 -4.79 29.27 -27.17
C PHE A 135 -3.96 30.55 -27.03
N GLY A 136 -4.37 31.66 -27.65
CA GLY A 136 -3.67 32.96 -27.57
C GLY A 136 -2.50 33.14 -28.55
N GLY A 137 -2.25 32.18 -29.43
CA GLY A 137 -1.35 32.33 -30.60
C GLY A 137 0.16 32.26 -30.34
N ASP A 138 0.63 32.26 -29.09
CA ASP A 138 2.08 32.13 -28.82
C ASP A 138 2.59 30.73 -29.23
N PRO A 139 3.63 30.63 -30.09
CA PRO A 139 4.10 29.36 -30.64
C PRO A 139 4.74 28.43 -29.60
N GLU A 140 5.10 28.93 -28.40
CA GLU A 140 5.59 28.11 -27.30
C GLU A 140 4.45 27.52 -26.44
N HIS A 141 3.20 27.90 -26.68
CA HIS A 141 2.06 27.38 -25.92
C HIS A 141 1.91 25.87 -26.17
N PRO A 142 1.82 25.00 -25.13
CA PRO A 142 1.87 23.54 -25.30
C PRO A 142 0.88 22.96 -26.30
N SER A 143 -0.34 23.50 -26.39
CA SER A 143 -1.32 23.05 -27.41
C SER A 143 -1.11 23.65 -28.80
N VAL A 144 -0.43 24.79 -28.94
CA VAL A 144 -0.02 25.31 -30.27
C VAL A 144 1.13 24.46 -30.81
N VAL A 145 2.10 24.10 -29.95
CA VAL A 145 3.15 23.12 -30.26
C VAL A 145 2.54 21.77 -30.66
N TYR A 146 1.51 21.28 -29.96
CA TYR A 146 0.82 20.04 -30.31
C TYR A 146 0.04 20.14 -31.63
N LEU A 147 -0.71 21.24 -31.83
CA LEU A 147 -1.50 21.49 -33.04
C LEU A 147 -0.65 21.55 -34.32
N ASN A 148 0.55 22.13 -34.22
CA ASN A 148 1.46 22.27 -35.35
C ASN A 148 2.35 21.04 -35.60
N ASN A 149 2.70 20.27 -34.56
CA ASN A 149 3.70 19.18 -34.67
C ASN A 149 3.15 17.75 -34.45
N LYS A 150 1.88 17.59 -34.08
CA LYS A 150 1.25 16.29 -33.79
C LYS A 150 -0.10 16.09 -34.47
N VAL A 151 -0.96 17.11 -34.44
CA VAL A 151 -2.26 17.07 -35.10
C VAL A 151 -2.08 16.98 -36.61
N LYS A 152 -2.87 16.13 -37.27
CA LYS A 152 -2.86 15.88 -38.71
C LYS A 152 -3.56 16.99 -39.52
N GLU A 153 -3.66 16.82 -40.83
CA GLU A 153 -4.09 17.84 -41.79
C GLU A 153 -5.60 18.03 -41.87
N LEU A 154 -6.39 16.98 -41.62
CA LEU A 154 -7.84 16.98 -41.74
C LEU A 154 -8.50 16.71 -40.39
N TYR A 155 -9.69 17.29 -40.18
CA TYR A 155 -10.61 16.91 -39.12
C TYR A 155 -11.82 16.18 -39.69
N VAL A 156 -12.30 15.18 -38.95
CA VAL A 156 -13.47 14.36 -39.29
C VAL A 156 -14.56 14.65 -38.25
N GLY A 157 -15.65 15.28 -38.68
CA GLY A 157 -16.85 15.45 -37.86
C GLY A 157 -17.74 14.24 -37.93
N GLY A 158 -18.41 13.90 -36.83
CA GLY A 158 -19.35 12.79 -36.86
C GLY A 158 -19.87 12.31 -35.52
N LYS A 159 -21.07 11.72 -35.54
CA LYS A 159 -21.72 11.16 -34.36
C LYS A 159 -21.19 9.78 -34.04
N LEU A 160 -21.08 9.51 -32.74
CA LEU A 160 -20.57 8.25 -32.20
C LEU A 160 -21.71 7.32 -31.80
N GLN A 161 -21.47 6.02 -31.97
CA GLN A 161 -22.16 4.93 -31.29
C GLN A 161 -21.16 4.15 -30.44
N ALA A 162 -21.48 3.90 -29.18
CA ALA A 162 -20.59 3.25 -28.23
C ALA A 162 -20.59 1.72 -28.42
N VAL A 163 -19.40 1.13 -28.61
CA VAL A 163 -19.22 -0.33 -28.63
C VAL A 163 -18.86 -0.82 -27.23
N GLN A 164 -17.83 -0.23 -26.61
CA GLN A 164 -17.35 -0.57 -25.27
C GLN A 164 -16.43 0.53 -24.71
N PRO A 165 -16.30 0.67 -23.38
CA PRO A 165 -15.42 1.66 -22.77
C PRO A 165 -13.94 1.30 -22.96
N PRO A 166 -13.02 2.29 -22.96
CA PRO A 166 -11.58 2.03 -22.92
C PRO A 166 -11.17 1.21 -21.69
N THR A 167 -10.33 0.20 -21.89
CA THR A 167 -9.83 -0.62 -20.78
C THR A 167 -8.81 0.18 -19.96
N HIS A 168 -8.95 0.22 -18.64
CA HIS A 168 -7.92 0.77 -17.73
C HIS A 168 -7.57 -0.26 -16.66
N PHE A 169 -6.27 -0.51 -16.46
CA PHE A 169 -5.78 -1.45 -15.45
C PHE A 169 -5.40 -0.75 -14.13
N ASP A 170 -5.21 0.56 -14.15
CA ASP A 170 -4.79 1.36 -13.01
C ASP A 170 -5.97 2.04 -12.31
N TYR A 171 -6.03 1.89 -10.99
CA TYR A 171 -6.95 2.62 -10.11
C TYR A 171 -8.44 2.51 -10.50
N VAL A 172 -8.88 1.37 -11.00
CA VAL A 172 -10.28 1.16 -11.50
C VAL A 172 -11.35 1.60 -10.50
N ALA A 173 -11.16 1.35 -9.20
CA ALA A 173 -12.08 1.76 -8.14
C ALA A 173 -12.14 3.28 -7.87
N LEU A 174 -11.24 4.06 -8.47
CA LEU A 174 -11.21 5.53 -8.41
C LEU A 174 -11.60 6.18 -9.75
N ARG A 175 -11.75 5.41 -10.84
CA ARG A 175 -12.27 5.90 -12.11
C ARG A 175 -13.79 5.79 -12.07
N TYR A 176 -14.48 6.91 -12.31
CA TYR A 176 -15.94 6.97 -12.32
C TYR A 176 -16.40 7.59 -13.62
N THR A 177 -17.47 7.06 -14.21
CA THR A 177 -18.28 7.79 -15.20
C THR A 177 -19.11 8.90 -14.53
N PRO A 178 -19.62 9.89 -15.30
CA PRO A 178 -20.60 10.84 -14.80
C PRO A 178 -21.81 10.18 -14.12
N THR A 179 -22.32 9.08 -14.68
CA THR A 179 -23.49 8.35 -14.15
C THR A 179 -23.19 7.66 -12.81
N GLU A 180 -22.03 7.02 -12.68
CA GLU A 180 -21.62 6.37 -11.43
C GLU A 180 -21.33 7.40 -10.33
N LEU A 181 -20.63 8.49 -10.63
CA LEU A 181 -20.30 9.50 -9.63
C LEU A 181 -21.54 10.24 -9.14
N ARG A 182 -22.48 10.56 -10.05
CA ARG A 182 -23.84 11.02 -9.71
C ARG A 182 -24.54 10.03 -8.77
N THR A 183 -24.50 8.75 -9.08
CA THR A 183 -25.11 7.70 -8.25
C THR A 183 -24.43 7.59 -6.89
N HIS A 184 -23.11 7.73 -6.81
CA HIS A 184 -22.32 7.76 -5.57
C HIS A 184 -22.72 8.93 -4.67
N PHE A 185 -22.84 10.15 -5.21
CA PHE A 185 -23.35 11.30 -4.45
C PHE A 185 -24.76 11.07 -3.92
N LYS A 186 -25.65 10.45 -4.71
CA LYS A 186 -27.00 10.07 -4.25
C LYS A 186 -26.94 9.07 -3.09
N LYS A 187 -26.08 8.04 -3.17
CA LYS A 187 -25.88 7.03 -2.10
C LYS A 187 -25.37 7.67 -0.80
N LEU A 188 -24.47 8.64 -0.88
CA LEU A 188 -23.96 9.39 0.28
C LEU A 188 -24.90 10.51 0.76
N ALA A 189 -26.08 10.68 0.16
CA ALA A 189 -27.01 11.80 0.38
C ALA A 189 -26.39 13.20 0.17
N TRP A 190 -25.33 13.30 -0.64
CA TRP A 190 -24.67 14.57 -0.97
C TRP A 190 -25.53 15.41 -1.93
N ARG A 191 -25.91 16.61 -1.49
CA ARG A 191 -26.68 17.58 -2.31
C ARG A 191 -25.79 18.64 -2.95
N LYS A 192 -24.90 19.24 -2.15
CA LYS A 192 -23.88 20.19 -2.63
C LYS A 192 -22.51 19.52 -2.66
N VAL A 193 -21.83 19.65 -3.80
CA VAL A 193 -20.48 19.11 -4.03
C VAL A 193 -19.63 20.18 -4.70
N VAL A 194 -18.49 20.50 -4.09
CA VAL A 194 -17.46 21.39 -4.61
C VAL A 194 -16.37 20.53 -5.26
N ALA A 195 -16.21 20.66 -6.57
CA ALA A 195 -15.17 19.96 -7.32
C ALA A 195 -13.85 20.77 -7.35
N PHE A 196 -12.75 20.07 -7.13
CA PHE A 196 -11.39 20.59 -7.20
C PHE A 196 -10.61 19.96 -8.37
N GLN A 197 -10.25 20.79 -9.36
CA GLN A 197 -9.35 20.43 -10.46
C GLN A 197 -7.90 20.42 -9.98
N THR A 198 -7.15 19.37 -10.30
CA THR A 198 -5.68 19.43 -10.21
C THR A 198 -4.97 18.48 -11.19
N ARG A 199 -3.83 18.94 -11.69
CA ARG A 199 -2.80 18.15 -12.39
C ARG A 199 -1.49 18.05 -11.60
N ASN A 200 -1.45 18.61 -10.40
CA ASN A 200 -0.27 18.69 -9.54
C ASN A 200 -0.47 17.92 -8.22
N PRO A 201 0.62 17.44 -7.58
CA PRO A 201 0.60 16.94 -6.21
C PRO A 201 -0.11 17.90 -5.25
N MET A 202 -0.99 17.38 -4.40
CA MET A 202 -1.66 18.19 -3.38
C MET A 202 -0.79 18.32 -2.13
N HIS A 203 -0.73 19.54 -1.60
CA HIS A 203 0.00 19.94 -0.39
C HIS A 203 -0.97 20.57 0.63
N ARG A 204 -0.49 20.99 1.81
CA ARG A 204 -1.37 21.50 2.89
C ARG A 204 -2.25 22.66 2.45
N ALA A 205 -1.68 23.65 1.75
CA ALA A 205 -2.41 24.77 1.17
C ALA A 205 -3.63 24.35 0.33
N HIS A 206 -3.51 23.26 -0.45
CA HIS A 206 -4.60 22.71 -1.28
C HIS A 206 -5.68 22.01 -0.44
N ARG A 207 -5.29 21.36 0.66
CA ARG A 207 -6.23 20.76 1.62
C ARG A 207 -7.01 21.84 2.37
N GLU A 208 -6.34 22.88 2.87
CA GLU A 208 -7.05 23.98 3.55
C GLU A 208 -7.97 24.75 2.61
N LEU A 209 -7.53 25.02 1.37
CA LEU A 209 -8.33 25.60 0.29
C LEU A 209 -9.64 24.84 0.07
N THR A 210 -9.57 23.51 -0.09
CA THR A 210 -10.76 22.68 -0.36
C THR A 210 -11.66 22.52 0.86
N VAL A 211 -11.10 22.38 2.07
CA VAL A 211 -11.86 22.35 3.33
C VAL A 211 -12.55 23.69 3.59
N ARG A 212 -11.90 24.82 3.29
CA ARG A 212 -12.48 26.16 3.40
C ARG A 212 -13.63 26.35 2.41
N ALA A 213 -13.45 25.97 1.15
CA ALA A 213 -14.51 26.02 0.14
C ALA A 213 -15.74 25.18 0.53
N ALA A 214 -15.52 23.95 1.02
CA ALA A 214 -16.57 23.08 1.56
C ALA A 214 -17.35 23.72 2.71
N ARG A 215 -16.64 24.27 3.70
CA ARG A 215 -17.27 24.95 4.87
C ARG A 215 -18.07 26.18 4.46
N GLN A 216 -17.51 27.05 3.62
CA GLN A 216 -18.17 28.28 3.16
C GLN A 216 -19.44 28.01 2.35
N ARG A 217 -19.46 26.95 1.53
CA ARG A 217 -20.60 26.59 0.66
C ARG A 217 -21.56 25.56 1.28
N GLN A 218 -21.24 25.05 2.47
CA GLN A 218 -21.92 23.95 3.14
C GLN A 218 -22.05 22.73 2.22
N ALA A 219 -20.92 22.30 1.67
CA ALA A 219 -20.81 21.30 0.62
C ALA A 219 -19.75 20.25 0.93
N ASN A 220 -19.86 19.07 0.31
CA ASN A 220 -18.82 18.07 0.35
C ASN A 220 -17.78 18.31 -0.75
N VAL A 221 -16.61 17.70 -0.64
CA VAL A 221 -15.48 17.88 -1.57
C VAL A 221 -15.41 16.72 -2.56
N LEU A 222 -15.31 17.03 -3.84
CA LEU A 222 -14.84 16.11 -4.86
C LEU A 222 -13.42 16.51 -5.27
N ILE A 223 -12.43 15.71 -4.87
CA ILE A 223 -11.07 15.80 -5.38
C ILE A 223 -11.07 15.10 -6.73
N HIS A 224 -10.98 15.88 -7.82
CA HIS A 224 -11.23 15.40 -9.18
C HIS A 224 -9.98 15.56 -10.08
N PRO A 225 -8.83 14.95 -9.76
CA PRO A 225 -7.60 15.13 -10.50
C PRO A 225 -7.66 14.57 -11.92
N VAL A 226 -6.89 15.17 -12.83
CA VAL A 226 -6.71 14.67 -14.20
C VAL A 226 -5.67 13.55 -14.23
N VAL A 227 -6.00 12.43 -14.88
CA VAL A 227 -5.09 11.30 -15.12
C VAL A 227 -4.85 10.97 -16.59
N GLY A 228 -5.53 11.66 -17.51
CA GLY A 228 -5.12 11.71 -18.92
C GLY A 228 -3.95 12.68 -19.14
N LEU A 229 -3.80 13.18 -20.37
CA LEU A 229 -2.72 14.10 -20.73
C LEU A 229 -2.76 15.41 -19.91
N THR A 230 -1.59 15.82 -19.43
CA THR A 230 -1.37 17.04 -18.61
C THR A 230 -0.22 17.86 -19.20
N LYS A 231 0.37 18.82 -18.46
CA LYS A 231 1.46 19.63 -19.01
C LYS A 231 2.74 18.77 -19.17
N PRO A 232 3.46 18.84 -20.30
CA PRO A 232 4.76 18.20 -20.43
C PRO A 232 5.71 18.58 -19.28
N GLY A 233 6.30 17.58 -18.63
CA GLY A 233 7.17 17.74 -17.45
C GLY A 233 6.45 17.89 -16.10
N ASP A 234 5.13 17.69 -16.05
CA ASP A 234 4.41 17.46 -14.80
C ASP A 234 4.80 16.11 -14.16
N VAL A 235 4.34 15.90 -12.92
CA VAL A 235 4.52 14.61 -12.24
C VAL A 235 3.64 13.55 -12.89
N ASP A 236 4.15 12.33 -13.05
CA ASP A 236 3.39 11.20 -13.62
C ASP A 236 2.11 10.92 -12.82
N HIS A 237 1.06 10.44 -13.49
CA HIS A 237 -0.24 10.33 -12.83
C HIS A 237 -0.25 9.26 -11.73
N TYR A 238 0.50 8.16 -11.85
CA TYR A 238 0.62 7.15 -10.79
C TYR A 238 1.15 7.75 -9.48
N THR A 239 2.21 8.56 -9.55
CA THR A 239 2.76 9.28 -8.40
C THR A 239 1.77 10.30 -7.85
N ARG A 240 1.05 11.02 -8.73
CA ARG A 240 0.02 11.97 -8.30
C ARG A 240 -1.15 11.28 -7.59
N VAL A 241 -1.64 10.15 -8.11
CA VAL A 241 -2.71 9.37 -7.49
C VAL A 241 -2.29 8.86 -6.12
N ARG A 242 -1.09 8.27 -5.98
CA ARG A 242 -0.55 7.90 -4.66
C ARG A 242 -0.46 9.09 -3.69
N VAL A 243 -0.13 10.29 -4.19
CA VAL A 243 -0.16 11.53 -3.38
C VAL A 243 -1.58 11.92 -2.96
N TYR A 244 -2.56 11.79 -3.84
CA TYR A 244 -3.96 12.07 -3.50
C TYR A 244 -4.47 11.06 -2.47
N GLU A 245 -4.22 9.76 -2.64
CA GLU A 245 -4.53 8.75 -1.63
C GLU A 245 -3.84 9.04 -0.29
N ALA A 246 -2.57 9.48 -0.31
CA ALA A 246 -1.80 9.85 0.88
C ALA A 246 -2.30 11.14 1.58
N ILE A 247 -3.10 11.99 0.92
CA ILE A 247 -3.72 13.20 1.49
C ILE A 247 -5.19 12.99 1.89
N MET A 248 -5.92 12.01 1.33
CA MET A 248 -7.32 11.76 1.67
C MET A 248 -7.57 11.57 3.19
N PRO A 249 -6.74 10.81 3.95
CA PRO A 249 -6.87 10.70 5.41
C PRO A 249 -6.62 12.00 6.21
N LYS A 250 -6.33 13.12 5.54
CA LYS A 250 -6.20 14.45 6.17
C LYS A 250 -7.49 15.28 6.05
N TYR A 251 -8.49 14.79 5.32
CA TYR A 251 -9.85 15.35 5.37
C TYR A 251 -10.63 14.75 6.56
N PRO A 252 -11.61 15.48 7.12
CA PRO A 252 -12.58 14.90 8.04
C PRO A 252 -13.31 13.71 7.39
N ASN A 253 -13.55 12.64 8.17
CA ASN A 253 -14.22 11.43 7.67
C ASN A 253 -15.56 11.78 6.99
N GLY A 254 -15.77 11.25 5.79
CA GLY A 254 -16.99 11.48 5.00
C GLY A 254 -17.12 12.86 4.34
N MET A 255 -16.15 13.77 4.47
CA MET A 255 -16.21 15.10 3.83
C MET A 255 -15.77 15.11 2.36
N ALA A 256 -14.90 14.18 1.95
CA ALA A 256 -14.24 14.22 0.65
C ALA A 256 -14.24 12.85 -0.06
N THR A 257 -14.45 12.86 -1.38
CA THR A 257 -14.31 11.70 -2.28
C THR A 257 -13.23 12.01 -3.32
N LEU A 258 -12.43 11.00 -3.69
CA LEU A 258 -11.46 11.05 -4.78
C LEU A 258 -12.03 10.33 -6.01
N ALA A 259 -12.05 11.00 -7.15
CA ALA A 259 -12.40 10.41 -8.45
C ALA A 259 -11.42 10.89 -9.54
N LEU A 260 -10.98 10.00 -10.41
CA LEU A 260 -9.99 10.29 -11.45
C LEU A 260 -10.68 10.68 -12.76
N LEU A 261 -10.24 11.78 -13.37
CA LEU A 261 -10.77 12.28 -14.65
C LEU A 261 -9.82 11.91 -15.81
N PRO A 262 -10.26 11.12 -16.80
CA PRO A 262 -9.46 10.75 -17.98
C PRO A 262 -9.37 11.90 -19.03
N LEU A 263 -9.22 13.15 -18.57
CA LEU A 263 -9.17 14.33 -19.45
C LEU A 263 -7.79 14.51 -20.08
N ALA A 264 -7.75 14.82 -21.38
CA ALA A 264 -6.57 15.41 -22.01
C ALA A 264 -6.64 16.95 -21.93
N MET A 265 -5.90 17.54 -20.98
CA MET A 265 -5.82 18.99 -20.82
C MET A 265 -5.16 19.65 -22.03
N ARG A 266 -5.65 20.84 -22.40
CA ARG A 266 -5.07 21.68 -23.47
C ARG A 266 -4.17 22.78 -22.92
N MET A 267 -4.14 22.98 -21.60
CA MET A 267 -3.53 24.14 -20.97
C MET A 267 -4.12 25.49 -21.46
N GLY A 268 -5.35 25.47 -21.97
CA GLY A 268 -6.04 26.61 -22.59
C GLY A 268 -6.65 27.62 -21.61
N GLY A 269 -6.04 27.75 -20.42
CA GLY A 269 -6.32 28.77 -19.42
C GLY A 269 -7.82 29.10 -19.25
N PRO A 270 -8.29 30.31 -19.62
CA PRO A 270 -9.67 30.73 -19.44
C PRO A 270 -10.72 29.85 -20.14
N ARG A 271 -10.51 29.49 -21.42
CA ARG A 271 -11.44 28.60 -22.15
C ARG A 271 -11.52 27.24 -21.49
N GLU A 272 -10.39 26.73 -21.00
CA GLU A 272 -10.31 25.45 -20.29
C GLU A 272 -10.94 25.51 -18.89
N ALA A 273 -10.97 26.67 -18.21
CA ALA A 273 -11.70 26.83 -16.95
C ALA A 273 -13.24 26.78 -17.15
N VAL A 274 -13.75 27.36 -18.22
CA VAL A 274 -15.16 27.22 -18.63
C VAL A 274 -15.46 25.75 -19.01
N TRP A 275 -14.55 25.09 -19.72
CA TRP A 275 -14.68 23.67 -20.08
C TRP A 275 -14.71 22.75 -18.86
N HIS A 276 -13.78 22.93 -17.92
CA HIS A 276 -13.77 22.21 -16.66
C HIS A 276 -15.05 22.39 -15.85
N SER A 277 -15.67 23.58 -15.91
CA SER A 277 -16.95 23.87 -15.26
C SER A 277 -18.09 23.04 -15.88
N ILE A 278 -18.15 22.96 -17.22
CA ILE A 278 -19.09 22.09 -17.96
C ILE A 278 -18.88 20.62 -17.60
N ILE A 279 -17.63 20.13 -17.64
CA ILE A 279 -17.30 18.73 -17.29
C ILE A 279 -17.74 18.44 -15.85
N ARG A 280 -17.40 19.29 -14.87
CA ARG A 280 -17.74 19.03 -13.46
C ARG A 280 -19.25 19.10 -13.20
N LYS A 281 -19.98 19.95 -13.92
CA LYS A 281 -21.45 19.93 -13.98
C LYS A 281 -21.97 18.60 -14.52
N ASN A 282 -21.42 18.09 -15.63
CA ASN A 282 -21.82 16.80 -16.20
C ASN A 282 -21.59 15.64 -15.22
N PHE A 283 -20.49 15.66 -14.47
CA PHE A 283 -20.20 14.73 -13.37
C PHE A 283 -21.00 14.98 -12.07
N GLY A 284 -21.92 15.94 -12.04
CA GLY A 284 -22.86 16.17 -10.93
C GLY A 284 -22.37 17.10 -9.81
N ALA A 285 -21.24 17.79 -9.98
CA ALA A 285 -20.81 18.81 -9.03
C ALA A 285 -21.71 20.06 -9.13
N THR A 286 -22.01 20.69 -7.98
CA THR A 286 -22.82 21.92 -7.92
C THR A 286 -21.97 23.17 -7.86
N HIS A 287 -20.71 23.05 -7.44
CA HIS A 287 -19.74 24.12 -7.37
C HIS A 287 -18.40 23.68 -7.96
N PHE A 288 -17.63 24.62 -8.49
CA PHE A 288 -16.28 24.35 -9.04
C PHE A 288 -15.26 25.39 -8.59
N ILE A 289 -14.10 24.94 -8.11
CA ILE A 289 -13.02 25.84 -7.68
C ILE A 289 -12.22 26.31 -8.87
N VAL A 290 -12.13 27.63 -9.05
CA VAL A 290 -11.26 28.28 -10.03
C VAL A 290 -10.24 29.13 -9.27
N GLY A 291 -8.98 28.72 -9.33
CA GLY A 291 -7.86 29.37 -8.63
C GLY A 291 -7.17 30.43 -9.49
N ARG A 292 -6.00 30.89 -9.03
CA ARG A 292 -5.06 31.70 -9.82
C ARG A 292 -4.44 30.85 -10.94
N ASP A 293 -4.26 31.42 -12.14
CA ASP A 293 -3.61 30.78 -13.29
C ASP A 293 -4.23 29.39 -13.63
N HIS A 294 -5.57 29.30 -13.52
CA HIS A 294 -6.28 28.04 -13.65
C HIS A 294 -6.14 27.46 -15.05
N ALA A 295 -5.63 26.23 -15.13
CA ALA A 295 -5.25 25.56 -16.39
C ALA A 295 -4.23 26.33 -17.26
N GLY A 296 -3.48 27.28 -16.69
CA GLY A 296 -2.44 28.00 -17.42
C GLY A 296 -1.13 27.20 -17.59
N PRO A 297 -0.39 27.40 -18.69
CA PRO A 297 0.95 26.85 -18.88
C PRO A 297 2.04 27.64 -18.15
N GLY A 298 1.74 28.81 -17.56
CA GLY A 298 2.72 29.71 -16.94
C GLY A 298 3.31 30.69 -17.95
N LYS A 299 4.64 30.68 -18.12
CA LYS A 299 5.39 31.66 -18.93
C LYS A 299 6.08 31.04 -20.16
N ASN A 300 6.23 31.82 -21.22
CA ASN A 300 7.11 31.53 -22.36
C ASN A 300 8.59 31.84 -22.04
N SER A 301 9.49 31.53 -22.97
CA SER A 301 10.95 31.74 -22.87
C SER A 301 11.36 33.19 -22.58
N ARG A 302 10.52 34.15 -23.00
CA ARG A 302 10.70 35.59 -22.78
C ARG A 302 10.22 36.06 -21.40
N GLY A 303 9.67 35.15 -20.59
CA GLY A 303 9.19 35.44 -19.22
C GLY A 303 7.79 36.05 -19.15
N VAL A 304 7.07 36.12 -20.27
CA VAL A 304 5.69 36.63 -20.37
C VAL A 304 4.72 35.50 -20.04
N ASP A 305 3.73 35.74 -19.19
CA ASP A 305 2.68 34.77 -18.88
C ASP A 305 1.74 34.59 -20.09
N PHE A 306 1.33 33.35 -20.40
CA PHE A 306 0.41 33.07 -21.52
C PHE A 306 -1.01 33.60 -21.28
N TYR A 307 -1.42 33.67 -20.01
CA TYR A 307 -2.70 34.22 -19.56
C TYR A 307 -2.43 35.02 -18.27
N GLY A 308 -3.26 36.02 -17.99
CA GLY A 308 -3.21 36.73 -16.72
C GLY A 308 -3.70 35.84 -15.56
N PRO A 309 -3.37 36.21 -14.31
CA PRO A 309 -3.56 35.36 -13.15
C PRO A 309 -5.03 35.07 -12.80
N TYR A 310 -5.98 35.87 -13.29
CA TYR A 310 -7.41 35.76 -12.94
C TYR A 310 -8.35 35.71 -14.15
N ASP A 311 -7.85 35.79 -15.38
CA ASP A 311 -8.60 35.75 -16.64
C ASP A 311 -9.57 34.56 -16.71
N ALA A 312 -9.19 33.43 -16.11
CA ALA A 312 -10.02 32.25 -15.98
C ALA A 312 -11.23 32.43 -15.05
N GLN A 313 -11.07 33.17 -13.95
CA GLN A 313 -12.17 33.53 -13.06
C GLN A 313 -13.10 34.56 -13.72
N GLU A 314 -12.54 35.53 -14.46
CA GLU A 314 -13.30 36.51 -15.23
C GLU A 314 -14.17 35.84 -16.30
N LEU A 315 -13.59 34.93 -17.10
CA LEU A 315 -14.35 34.24 -18.15
C LEU A 315 -15.41 33.28 -17.60
N VAL A 316 -15.11 32.54 -16.52
CA VAL A 316 -16.12 31.71 -15.85
C VAL A 316 -17.23 32.57 -15.23
N THR A 317 -16.91 33.74 -14.68
CA THR A 317 -17.90 34.71 -14.17
C THR A 317 -18.81 35.22 -15.28
N LYS A 318 -18.24 35.57 -16.45
CA LYS A 318 -18.98 36.04 -17.64
C LYS A 318 -20.06 35.05 -18.09
N TYR A 319 -19.81 33.75 -17.97
CA TYR A 319 -20.74 32.69 -18.40
C TYR A 319 -21.47 31.98 -17.25
N LYS A 320 -21.39 32.51 -16.02
CA LYS A 320 -21.98 31.92 -14.80
C LYS A 320 -23.44 31.49 -14.99
N ASP A 321 -24.25 32.36 -15.58
CA ASP A 321 -25.69 32.18 -15.69
C ASP A 321 -26.09 31.12 -16.74
N GLU A 322 -25.22 30.80 -17.69
CA GLU A 322 -25.41 29.70 -18.66
C GLU A 322 -24.77 28.38 -18.17
N LEU A 323 -23.67 28.51 -17.43
CA LEU A 323 -22.95 27.37 -16.85
C LEU A 323 -23.81 26.63 -15.83
N HIS A 324 -24.61 27.34 -15.01
CA HIS A 324 -25.38 26.76 -13.89
C HIS A 324 -24.55 25.85 -12.96
N ILE A 325 -23.30 26.23 -12.71
CA ILE A 325 -22.45 25.64 -11.66
C ILE A 325 -21.78 26.81 -10.94
N GLU A 326 -21.81 26.80 -9.61
CA GLU A 326 -21.34 27.95 -8.83
C GLU A 326 -19.81 27.97 -8.76
N MET A 327 -19.18 28.98 -9.37
CA MET A 327 -17.75 29.20 -9.21
C MET A 327 -17.42 29.55 -7.76
N VAL A 328 -16.47 28.83 -7.18
CA VAL A 328 -15.78 29.23 -5.95
C VAL A 328 -14.44 29.85 -6.38
N PRO A 329 -14.35 31.19 -6.50
CA PRO A 329 -13.07 31.84 -6.77
C PRO A 329 -12.15 31.63 -5.58
N PHE A 330 -10.86 31.44 -5.85
CA PHE A 330 -9.89 31.24 -4.78
C PHE A 330 -8.57 31.96 -5.04
N GLN A 331 -8.14 32.73 -4.04
CA GLN A 331 -6.88 33.48 -4.01
C GLN A 331 -5.74 32.60 -3.50
N MET A 332 -4.48 32.95 -3.79
CA MET A 332 -3.36 32.13 -3.34
C MET A 332 -3.36 31.96 -1.80
N MET A 333 -3.35 30.72 -1.30
CA MET A 333 -3.08 30.46 0.13
C MET A 333 -1.61 30.70 0.42
N THR A 334 -1.32 31.32 1.57
CA THR A 334 0.03 31.39 2.14
C THR A 334 0.02 30.94 3.61
N TYR A 335 1.16 30.48 4.11
CA TYR A 335 1.32 30.02 5.49
C TYR A 335 1.78 31.17 6.40
N LEU A 336 1.18 31.28 7.59
CA LEU A 336 1.47 32.29 8.61
C LEU A 336 2.23 31.65 9.78
N PRO A 337 3.56 31.82 9.89
CA PRO A 337 4.35 31.13 10.91
C PRO A 337 4.04 31.57 12.35
N SER A 338 3.42 32.73 12.53
CA SER A 338 3.04 33.27 13.84
C SER A 338 1.79 32.63 14.43
N SER A 339 0.91 32.05 13.60
CA SER A 339 -0.33 31.38 14.05
C SER A 339 -0.42 29.89 13.68
N ASP A 340 0.49 29.36 12.85
CA ASP A 340 0.44 28.00 12.27
C ASP A 340 -0.81 27.76 11.39
N GLU A 341 -1.25 28.81 10.69
CA GLU A 341 -2.46 28.81 9.86
C GLU A 341 -2.18 29.15 8.39
N TYR A 342 -3.18 28.94 7.53
CA TYR A 342 -3.15 29.30 6.11
C TYR A 342 -4.26 30.28 5.83
N MET A 343 -3.91 31.41 5.21
CA MET A 343 -4.86 32.44 4.82
C MET A 343 -4.70 32.81 3.35
N PRO A 344 -5.79 33.20 2.67
CA PRO A 344 -5.73 33.88 1.38
C PRO A 344 -4.86 35.14 1.50
N VAL A 345 -3.97 35.37 0.53
CA VAL A 345 -3.00 36.49 0.57
C VAL A 345 -3.66 37.87 0.72
N ASP A 346 -4.89 38.04 0.24
CA ASP A 346 -5.71 39.25 0.37
C ASP A 346 -6.34 39.45 1.75
N GLU A 347 -6.46 38.40 2.56
CA GLU A 347 -6.94 38.44 3.94
C GLU A 347 -5.80 38.58 4.98
N VAL A 348 -4.54 38.45 4.56
CA VAL A 348 -3.37 38.57 5.45
C VAL A 348 -3.19 40.04 5.91
N PRO A 349 -3.14 40.32 7.22
CA PRO A 349 -2.89 41.68 7.71
C PRO A 349 -1.55 42.24 7.22
N LYS A 350 -1.53 43.51 6.82
CA LYS A 350 -0.31 44.16 6.30
C LYS A 350 0.83 44.11 7.34
N GLY A 351 1.97 43.59 6.92
CA GLY A 351 3.16 43.44 7.77
C GLY A 351 3.30 42.06 8.43
N THR A 352 2.29 41.19 8.36
CA THR A 352 2.40 39.80 8.84
C THR A 352 3.39 39.02 7.99
N GLN A 353 4.26 38.23 8.63
CA GLN A 353 5.19 37.34 7.93
C GLN A 353 4.44 36.19 7.26
N THR A 354 4.73 35.94 5.99
CA THR A 354 4.21 34.83 5.19
C THR A 354 5.35 33.92 4.75
N LEU A 355 5.07 32.63 4.56
CA LEU A 355 5.98 31.69 3.89
C LEU A 355 5.25 30.92 2.78
N ASP A 356 6.00 30.59 1.74
CA ASP A 356 5.59 29.73 0.63
C ASP A 356 6.82 28.96 0.09
N ILE A 357 6.59 27.86 -0.64
CA ILE A 357 7.62 27.14 -1.38
C ILE A 357 7.16 26.99 -2.83
N SER A 358 7.84 27.71 -3.72
CA SER A 358 7.62 27.57 -5.17
C SER A 358 7.90 26.16 -5.66
N GLY A 359 7.23 25.75 -6.74
CA GLY A 359 7.48 24.44 -7.38
C GLY A 359 8.94 24.22 -7.81
N THR A 360 9.69 25.29 -8.08
CA THR A 360 11.14 25.22 -8.37
C THR A 360 11.94 24.86 -7.12
N GLU A 361 11.64 25.45 -5.96
CA GLU A 361 12.29 25.13 -4.70
C GLU A 361 11.88 23.74 -4.18
N LEU A 362 10.61 23.34 -4.35
CA LEU A 362 10.17 21.97 -4.06
C LEU A 362 10.97 20.94 -4.88
N ARG A 363 11.08 21.13 -6.21
CA ARG A 363 11.90 20.27 -7.07
C ARG A 363 13.37 20.27 -6.65
N ARG A 364 13.92 21.41 -6.20
CA ARG A 364 15.29 21.48 -5.65
C ARG A 364 15.41 20.59 -4.41
N ARG A 365 14.49 20.68 -3.45
CA ARG A 365 14.49 19.90 -2.18
C ARG A 365 14.25 18.40 -2.39
N LEU A 366 13.43 18.01 -3.37
CA LEU A 366 13.31 16.62 -3.80
C LEU A 366 14.66 16.12 -4.35
N ARG A 367 15.21 16.83 -5.34
CA ARG A 367 16.48 16.48 -6.02
C ARG A 367 17.71 16.45 -5.11
N THR A 368 17.82 17.36 -4.13
CA THR A 368 18.97 17.43 -3.20
C THR A 368 18.81 16.54 -1.97
N GLY A 369 17.59 16.08 -1.67
CA GLY A 369 17.29 15.42 -0.39
C GLY A 369 17.03 16.40 0.77
N ALA A 370 17.20 17.72 0.56
CA ALA A 370 16.98 18.73 1.60
C ALA A 370 15.56 18.66 2.18
N PRO A 371 15.36 18.90 3.49
CA PRO A 371 14.06 18.71 4.15
C PRO A 371 12.98 19.61 3.53
N ILE A 372 11.81 19.04 3.32
CA ILE A 372 10.60 19.78 2.94
C ILE A 372 9.84 20.01 4.26
N PRO A 373 9.49 21.26 4.61
CA PRO A 373 8.85 21.54 5.88
C PRO A 373 7.50 20.84 5.98
N ASP A 374 7.17 20.41 7.19
CA ASP A 374 5.89 19.82 7.53
C ASP A 374 4.73 20.79 7.30
N TRP A 375 4.91 22.10 7.55
CA TRP A 375 3.95 23.15 7.20
C TRP A 375 3.77 23.32 5.67
N PHE A 376 4.70 22.88 4.83
CA PHE A 376 4.44 22.92 3.39
C PHE A 376 3.57 21.73 2.96
N SER A 377 3.97 20.52 3.37
CA SER A 377 3.32 19.28 2.94
C SER A 377 3.40 18.20 4.01
N TYR A 378 2.35 17.37 4.09
CA TYR A 378 2.32 16.22 4.99
C TYR A 378 3.46 15.23 4.68
N GLU A 379 4.00 14.61 5.74
CA GLU A 379 5.08 13.64 5.63
C GLU A 379 4.76 12.47 4.68
N SER A 380 3.52 11.94 4.72
CA SER A 380 3.06 10.89 3.81
C SER A 380 3.19 11.29 2.34
N VAL A 381 2.74 12.50 1.99
CA VAL A 381 2.86 13.08 0.64
C VAL A 381 4.32 13.30 0.25
N VAL A 382 5.14 13.84 1.17
CA VAL A 382 6.57 14.06 0.92
C VAL A 382 7.31 12.74 0.68
N LYS A 383 6.96 11.69 1.42
CA LYS A 383 7.52 10.34 1.24
C LYS A 383 7.20 9.81 -0.16
N THR A 384 5.93 9.80 -0.57
CA THR A 384 5.50 9.36 -1.90
C THR A 384 6.18 10.15 -3.02
N LEU A 385 6.35 11.46 -2.86
CA LEU A 385 7.09 12.27 -3.85
C LEU A 385 8.58 11.93 -3.92
N ARG A 386 9.22 11.54 -2.81
CA ARG A 386 10.64 11.13 -2.79
C ARG A 386 10.87 9.70 -3.30
N GLU A 387 9.84 8.85 -3.27
CA GLU A 387 9.90 7.51 -3.85
C GLU A 387 10.01 7.60 -5.39
N SER A 388 9.23 8.49 -6.03
CA SER A 388 9.29 8.72 -7.48
C SER A 388 10.34 9.74 -7.94
N TYR A 389 10.65 10.73 -7.09
CA TYR A 389 11.73 11.71 -7.33
C TYR A 389 12.84 11.56 -6.28
N PRO A 390 13.62 10.47 -6.35
CA PRO A 390 14.71 10.24 -5.41
C PRO A 390 15.76 11.36 -5.48
N PRO A 391 16.48 11.64 -4.38
CA PRO A 391 17.62 12.54 -4.39
C PRO A 391 18.70 12.07 -5.39
N ARG A 392 19.54 12.98 -5.88
CA ARG A 392 20.63 12.71 -6.84
C ARG A 392 21.55 11.54 -6.45
N THR A 393 21.77 11.33 -5.15
CA THR A 393 22.54 10.20 -4.62
C THR A 393 21.93 8.83 -4.91
N LYS A 394 20.62 8.78 -5.21
CA LYS A 394 19.85 7.57 -5.58
C LYS A 394 19.33 7.57 -7.03
N GLN A 395 19.47 8.65 -7.78
CA GLN A 395 19.10 8.73 -9.21
C GLN A 395 20.13 8.03 -10.09
N GLY A 396 19.71 7.26 -11.09
CA GLY A 396 20.62 6.72 -12.12
C GLY A 396 21.28 7.81 -12.97
N PHE A 397 22.34 7.44 -13.68
CA PHE A 397 22.99 8.29 -14.68
C PHE A 397 23.65 7.47 -15.79
N VAL A 398 23.90 8.13 -16.93
CA VAL A 398 24.68 7.61 -18.06
C VAL A 398 25.95 8.44 -18.23
N LEU A 399 27.12 7.80 -18.07
CA LEU A 399 28.41 8.31 -18.50
C LEU A 399 28.67 7.79 -19.93
N PHE A 400 28.62 8.67 -20.91
CA PHE A 400 28.76 8.31 -22.33
C PHE A 400 30.12 8.77 -22.84
N LEU A 401 31.07 7.84 -22.95
CA LEU A 401 32.41 8.09 -23.47
C LEU A 401 32.40 7.97 -25.00
N THR A 402 33.04 8.92 -25.68
CA THR A 402 33.27 8.93 -27.13
C THR A 402 34.73 9.27 -27.41
N GLY A 403 35.30 8.72 -28.49
CA GLY A 403 36.69 8.97 -28.91
C GLY A 403 37.17 7.95 -29.95
N LEU A 404 38.28 8.27 -30.62
CA LEU A 404 38.91 7.44 -31.68
C LEU A 404 39.21 6.00 -31.23
N HIS A 405 39.36 5.06 -32.17
CA HIS A 405 39.82 3.71 -31.83
C HIS A 405 41.14 3.78 -31.03
N ASN A 406 41.32 2.91 -30.05
CA ASN A 406 42.46 2.90 -29.13
C ASN A 406 42.71 4.18 -28.29
N SER A 407 41.79 5.17 -28.25
CA SER A 407 41.95 6.42 -27.46
C SER A 407 42.03 6.26 -25.93
N GLY A 408 41.97 5.03 -25.40
CA GLY A 408 41.90 4.75 -23.96
C GLY A 408 40.49 4.72 -23.38
N ARG A 409 39.44 5.10 -24.12
CA ARG A 409 38.04 5.13 -23.62
C ARG A 409 37.58 3.84 -22.92
N SER A 410 37.97 2.67 -23.45
CA SER A 410 37.60 1.37 -22.87
C SER A 410 38.31 1.08 -21.53
N ILE A 411 39.51 1.64 -21.33
CA ILE A 411 40.29 1.51 -20.09
C ILE A 411 39.70 2.44 -19.04
N ILE A 412 39.42 3.69 -19.41
CA ILE A 412 38.72 4.67 -18.55
C ILE A 412 37.38 4.10 -18.09
N ALA A 413 36.59 3.53 -19.00
CA ALA A 413 35.28 2.96 -18.68
C ALA A 413 35.34 1.78 -17.68
N ARG A 414 36.34 0.89 -17.81
CA ARG A 414 36.57 -0.19 -16.82
C ARG A 414 37.04 0.36 -15.47
N ALA A 415 37.92 1.37 -15.47
CA ALA A 415 38.39 1.99 -14.22
C ALA A 415 37.24 2.72 -13.48
N LEU A 416 36.40 3.47 -14.20
CA LEU A 416 35.17 4.06 -13.68
C LEU A 416 34.22 2.99 -13.10
N GLN A 417 34.08 1.83 -13.76
CA GLN A 417 33.25 0.73 -13.24
C GLN A 417 33.75 0.24 -11.88
N VAL A 418 35.05 0.00 -11.74
CA VAL A 418 35.68 -0.43 -10.47
C VAL A 418 35.48 0.64 -9.39
N THR A 419 35.70 1.92 -9.70
CA THR A 419 35.54 3.02 -8.75
C THR A 419 34.09 3.19 -8.27
N LEU A 420 33.10 3.10 -9.18
CA LEU A 420 31.69 3.20 -8.81
C LEU A 420 31.19 1.98 -8.03
N ASN A 421 31.68 0.77 -8.37
CA ASN A 421 31.43 -0.43 -7.57
C ASN A 421 32.03 -0.32 -6.16
N GLN A 422 33.25 0.20 -6.03
CA GLN A 422 33.89 0.45 -4.72
C GLN A 422 33.10 1.47 -3.87
N GLN A 423 32.44 2.44 -4.51
CA GLN A 423 31.55 3.38 -3.81
C GLN A 423 30.26 2.71 -3.28
N GLY A 424 29.84 1.58 -3.85
CA GLY A 424 28.72 0.76 -3.36
C GLY A 424 27.32 1.38 -3.47
N GLY A 425 27.19 2.57 -4.07
CA GLY A 425 25.93 3.34 -4.02
C GLY A 425 24.81 2.88 -4.97
N ARG A 426 25.10 1.98 -5.93
CA ARG A 426 24.19 1.48 -6.98
C ARG A 426 24.86 0.37 -7.81
N SER A 427 24.05 -0.36 -8.58
CA SER A 427 24.55 -1.24 -9.64
C SER A 427 25.21 -0.45 -10.77
N VAL A 428 26.27 -1.00 -11.38
CA VAL A 428 27.04 -0.38 -12.47
C VAL A 428 27.05 -1.28 -13.71
N SER A 429 26.44 -0.79 -14.79
CA SER A 429 26.36 -1.49 -16.09
C SER A 429 27.37 -0.91 -17.07
N LEU A 430 28.23 -1.76 -17.64
CA LEU A 430 29.30 -1.35 -18.54
C LEU A 430 29.00 -1.79 -19.99
N LEU A 431 28.75 -0.83 -20.87
CA LEU A 431 28.43 -1.01 -22.29
C LEU A 431 29.64 -0.60 -23.15
N LEU A 432 30.68 -1.45 -23.19
CA LEU A 432 31.84 -1.24 -24.07
C LEU A 432 31.48 -1.45 -25.54
N GLY A 433 32.11 -0.71 -26.44
CA GLY A 433 31.85 -0.84 -27.89
C GLY A 433 32.05 -2.25 -28.45
N GLU A 434 33.01 -3.03 -27.94
CA GLU A 434 33.20 -4.45 -28.33
C GLU A 434 32.02 -5.32 -27.83
N THR A 435 31.63 -5.21 -26.56
CA THR A 435 30.50 -5.95 -25.96
C THR A 435 29.14 -5.58 -26.58
N VAL A 436 28.88 -4.30 -26.84
CA VAL A 436 27.65 -3.88 -27.53
C VAL A 436 27.59 -4.48 -28.93
N ARG A 437 28.73 -4.60 -29.62
CA ARG A 437 28.78 -5.21 -30.96
C ARG A 437 28.56 -6.73 -30.92
N SER A 438 28.94 -7.45 -29.86
CA SER A 438 28.58 -8.87 -29.74
C SER A 438 27.11 -9.06 -29.34
N GLU A 439 26.65 -8.36 -28.30
CA GLU A 439 25.35 -8.66 -27.67
C GLU A 439 24.14 -7.96 -28.31
N LEU A 440 24.34 -6.77 -28.91
CA LEU A 440 23.24 -5.87 -29.31
C LEU A 440 23.29 -5.40 -30.77
N SER A 441 24.34 -5.71 -31.52
CA SER A 441 24.60 -5.14 -32.85
C SER A 441 25.57 -5.98 -33.69
N SER A 442 25.47 -7.30 -33.60
CA SER A 442 26.34 -8.25 -34.32
C SER A 442 26.04 -8.34 -35.81
N GLU A 443 24.84 -7.92 -36.21
CA GLU A 443 24.36 -7.88 -37.59
C GLU A 443 24.58 -6.53 -38.28
N LEU A 444 24.85 -5.46 -37.51
CA LEU A 444 25.03 -4.11 -38.04
C LEU A 444 26.44 -3.93 -38.63
N GLY A 445 26.52 -3.26 -39.78
CA GLY A 445 27.78 -2.90 -40.43
C GLY A 445 28.46 -1.66 -39.85
N PHE A 446 29.19 -0.96 -40.71
CA PHE A 446 29.95 0.25 -40.39
C PHE A 446 29.57 1.45 -41.27
N SER A 447 28.39 1.43 -41.92
CA SER A 447 27.86 2.61 -42.60
C SER A 447 27.45 3.70 -41.58
N PRO A 448 27.25 4.96 -42.01
CA PRO A 448 26.76 6.02 -41.13
C PRO A 448 25.44 5.66 -40.44
N GLU A 449 24.51 5.05 -41.17
CA GLU A 449 23.18 4.64 -40.70
C GLU A 449 23.26 3.51 -39.67
N ASP A 450 24.09 2.50 -39.91
CA ASP A 450 24.28 1.39 -38.98
C ASP A 450 25.00 1.83 -37.69
N ARG A 451 25.94 2.77 -37.82
CA ARG A 451 26.57 3.44 -36.66
C ARG A 451 25.56 4.28 -35.89
N HIS A 452 24.62 4.95 -36.56
CA HIS A 452 23.53 5.67 -35.91
C HIS A 452 22.60 4.72 -35.14
N LYS A 453 22.11 3.66 -35.79
CA LYS A 453 21.27 2.61 -35.17
C LYS A 453 21.96 1.96 -33.97
N ASN A 454 23.25 1.65 -34.07
CA ASN A 454 24.05 1.11 -32.97
C ASN A 454 24.06 2.06 -31.75
N VAL A 455 24.25 3.37 -31.97
CA VAL A 455 24.18 4.38 -30.90
C VAL A 455 22.77 4.52 -30.32
N GLN A 456 21.72 4.44 -31.15
CA GLN A 456 20.32 4.43 -30.68
C GLN A 456 20.02 3.21 -29.78
N ARG A 457 20.50 2.01 -30.13
CA ARG A 457 20.35 0.80 -29.29
C ARG A 457 21.07 0.94 -27.94
N ILE A 458 22.28 1.53 -27.93
CA ILE A 458 22.99 1.86 -26.68
C ILE A 458 22.16 2.83 -25.84
N ALA A 459 21.61 3.89 -26.46
CA ALA A 459 20.82 4.90 -25.77
C ALA A 459 19.55 4.32 -25.14
N PHE A 460 18.86 3.42 -25.83
CA PHE A 460 17.69 2.70 -25.32
C PHE A 460 18.06 1.88 -24.06
N VAL A 461 19.02 0.97 -24.17
CA VAL A 461 19.45 0.13 -23.04
C VAL A 461 19.98 0.98 -21.87
N ALA A 462 20.72 2.06 -22.17
CA ALA A 462 21.21 2.97 -21.15
C ALA A 462 20.09 3.75 -20.46
N ALA A 463 19.02 4.12 -21.17
CA ALA A 463 17.88 4.81 -20.59
C ALA A 463 17.09 3.90 -19.63
N GLU A 464 16.82 2.65 -20.03
CA GLU A 464 16.12 1.65 -19.19
C GLU A 464 16.89 1.38 -17.89
N LEU A 465 18.20 1.09 -17.99
CA LEU A 465 19.07 0.84 -16.84
C LEU A 465 19.19 2.07 -15.92
N SER A 466 19.30 3.27 -16.50
CA SER A 466 19.36 4.51 -15.73
C SER A 466 18.02 4.83 -15.05
N ARG A 467 16.88 4.51 -15.68
CA ARG A 467 15.53 4.61 -15.06
C ARG A 467 15.43 3.71 -13.83
N ALA A 468 16.02 2.52 -13.87
CA ALA A 468 16.13 1.59 -12.75
C ALA A 468 17.13 2.04 -11.65
N GLY A 469 17.80 3.19 -11.81
CA GLY A 469 18.72 3.76 -10.82
C GLY A 469 20.19 3.38 -10.97
N ALA A 470 20.55 2.63 -12.02
CA ALA A 470 21.93 2.20 -12.26
C ALA A 470 22.85 3.36 -12.67
N ALA A 471 24.16 3.16 -12.49
CA ALA A 471 25.17 3.90 -13.25
C ALA A 471 25.48 3.14 -14.53
N VAL A 472 25.18 3.73 -15.69
CA VAL A 472 25.54 3.17 -16.98
C VAL A 472 26.81 3.84 -17.48
N ILE A 473 27.80 3.06 -17.89
CA ILE A 473 29.02 3.53 -18.53
C ILE A 473 29.04 3.00 -19.96
N ALA A 474 28.79 3.85 -20.95
CA ALA A 474 28.85 3.48 -22.37
C ALA A 474 30.16 3.98 -22.98
N ALA A 475 30.86 3.15 -23.77
CA ALA A 475 32.10 3.54 -24.46
C ALA A 475 32.16 3.14 -25.96
N PRO A 476 31.16 3.51 -26.78
CA PRO A 476 31.25 3.39 -28.25
C PRO A 476 32.25 4.40 -28.83
N ILE A 477 32.52 4.31 -30.14
CA ILE A 477 33.20 5.40 -30.86
C ILE A 477 32.27 6.61 -30.97
N ALA A 478 31.02 6.39 -31.42
CA ALA A 478 29.99 7.41 -31.66
C ALA A 478 30.51 8.62 -32.48
N PRO A 479 30.94 8.40 -33.75
CA PRO A 479 31.68 9.39 -34.53
C PRO A 479 30.88 10.66 -34.84
N TYR A 480 29.57 10.54 -35.12
CA TYR A 480 28.76 11.67 -35.56
C TYR A 480 28.03 12.36 -34.39
N HIS A 481 27.99 13.69 -34.42
CA HIS A 481 27.29 14.55 -33.47
C HIS A 481 25.80 14.21 -33.38
N HIS A 482 25.13 14.04 -34.53
CA HIS A 482 23.68 13.78 -34.55
C HIS A 482 23.30 12.51 -33.78
N SER A 483 24.12 11.45 -33.83
CA SER A 483 23.94 10.21 -33.05
C SER A 483 24.13 10.45 -31.55
N ARG A 484 25.14 11.23 -31.14
CA ARG A 484 25.37 11.57 -29.72
C ARG A 484 24.25 12.44 -29.17
N LYS A 485 23.76 13.41 -29.95
CA LYS A 485 22.61 14.24 -29.60
C LYS A 485 21.35 13.39 -29.43
N ALA A 486 21.06 12.50 -30.39
CA ALA A 486 19.92 11.58 -30.29
C ALA A 486 20.00 10.69 -29.03
N ALA A 487 21.19 10.21 -28.67
CA ALA A 487 21.39 9.45 -27.44
C ALA A 487 21.15 10.28 -26.17
N ARG A 488 21.67 11.52 -26.12
CA ARG A 488 21.46 12.48 -25.02
C ARG A 488 19.96 12.79 -24.85
N ASP A 489 19.28 13.12 -25.94
CA ASP A 489 17.86 13.47 -25.97
C ASP A 489 16.97 12.28 -25.57
N HIS A 490 17.28 11.07 -26.05
CA HIS A 490 16.54 9.86 -25.68
C HIS A 490 16.67 9.57 -24.18
N VAL A 491 17.89 9.50 -23.63
CA VAL A 491 18.10 9.26 -22.20
C VAL A 491 17.44 10.35 -21.35
N ALA A 492 17.55 11.62 -21.75
CA ALA A 492 16.94 12.73 -21.01
C ALA A 492 15.41 12.70 -21.00
N SER A 493 14.77 12.19 -22.06
CA SER A 493 13.31 12.13 -22.20
C SER A 493 12.70 10.85 -21.63
N THR A 494 13.36 9.70 -21.75
CA THR A 494 12.78 8.39 -21.38
C THR A 494 13.25 7.86 -20.03
N ALA A 495 14.43 8.20 -19.53
CA ALA A 495 14.97 7.59 -18.30
C ALA A 495 14.40 8.14 -16.98
N GLY A 496 13.38 9.01 -17.04
CA GLY A 496 12.69 9.56 -15.86
C GLY A 496 13.65 10.25 -14.88
N ALA A 497 13.62 9.86 -13.60
CA ALA A 497 14.55 10.38 -12.58
C ALA A 497 16.03 10.04 -12.87
N GLY A 498 16.29 9.05 -13.74
CA GLY A 498 17.59 8.67 -14.27
C GLY A 498 18.02 9.40 -15.54
N GLY A 499 17.30 10.43 -16.01
CA GLY A 499 17.62 11.23 -17.20
C GLY A 499 18.90 12.09 -17.12
N ASN A 500 19.89 11.67 -16.32
CA ASN A 500 21.17 12.34 -16.14
C ASN A 500 22.19 11.77 -17.13
N PHE A 501 22.40 12.45 -18.25
CA PHE A 501 23.38 12.06 -19.28
C PHE A 501 24.59 12.99 -19.25
N PHE A 502 25.80 12.42 -19.27
CA PHE A 502 27.07 13.15 -19.30
C PHE A 502 27.92 12.65 -20.48
N LEU A 503 28.25 13.55 -21.42
CA LEU A 503 29.12 13.26 -22.55
C LEU A 503 30.58 13.49 -22.16
N ILE A 504 31.39 12.44 -22.26
CA ILE A 504 32.83 12.47 -21.96
C ILE A 504 33.59 12.29 -23.27
N HIS A 505 34.28 13.34 -23.73
CA HIS A 505 35.14 13.27 -24.90
C HIS A 505 36.54 12.80 -24.49
N VAL A 506 36.92 11.61 -24.96
CA VAL A 506 38.28 11.07 -24.83
C VAL A 506 39.08 11.52 -26.05
N ALA A 507 39.58 12.75 -25.95
CA ALA A 507 40.18 13.59 -27.00
C ALA A 507 41.63 13.22 -27.33
N THR A 508 42.03 11.98 -27.08
CA THR A 508 43.38 11.48 -27.33
C THR A 508 43.75 11.62 -28.81
N PRO A 509 44.90 12.24 -29.17
CA PRO A 509 45.31 12.45 -30.56
C PRO A 509 45.36 11.16 -31.39
N LEU A 510 45.08 11.26 -32.69
CA LEU A 510 45.08 10.12 -33.62
C LEU A 510 46.47 9.46 -33.68
N GLU A 511 47.52 10.27 -33.70
CA GLU A 511 48.92 9.85 -33.75
C GLU A 511 49.28 8.98 -32.55
N TYR A 512 48.78 9.34 -31.36
CA TYR A 512 48.96 8.55 -30.14
C TYR A 512 48.14 7.25 -30.18
N CYS A 513 46.91 7.31 -30.70
CA CYS A 513 46.05 6.14 -30.88
C CYS A 513 46.67 5.12 -31.84
N GLU A 514 47.26 5.57 -32.96
CA GLU A 514 47.99 4.74 -33.93
C GLU A 514 49.29 4.18 -33.32
N ALA A 515 50.13 5.04 -32.71
CA ALA A 515 51.43 4.64 -32.16
C ALA A 515 51.34 3.62 -31.01
N THR A 516 50.21 3.57 -30.30
CA THR A 516 49.98 2.64 -29.18
C THR A 516 49.14 1.42 -29.53
N ASP A 517 48.75 1.23 -30.80
CA ASP A 517 47.91 0.11 -31.24
C ASP A 517 48.67 -1.22 -31.33
N ARG A 518 48.61 -1.99 -30.24
CA ARG A 518 49.21 -3.33 -30.16
C ARG A 518 48.43 -4.42 -30.93
N LYS A 519 47.20 -4.14 -31.38
CA LYS A 519 46.39 -5.09 -32.19
C LYS A 519 46.64 -4.90 -33.70
N GLY A 520 47.33 -3.83 -34.11
CA GLY A 520 47.66 -3.53 -35.51
C GLY A 520 46.45 -3.21 -36.39
N VAL A 521 45.31 -2.82 -35.79
CA VAL A 521 44.06 -2.49 -36.48
C VAL A 521 44.24 -1.26 -37.36
N PHE A 522 44.90 -0.21 -36.85
CA PHE A 522 45.22 0.99 -37.64
C PHE A 522 46.14 0.69 -38.81
N LYS A 523 47.14 -0.19 -38.63
CA LYS A 523 48.04 -0.62 -39.72
C LYS A 523 47.25 -1.32 -40.84
N ARG A 524 46.28 -2.17 -40.48
CA ARG A 524 45.40 -2.88 -41.43
C ARG A 524 44.40 -1.93 -42.11
N ALA A 525 43.89 -0.93 -41.40
CA ALA A 525 43.07 0.13 -41.98
C ALA A 525 43.87 0.97 -42.99
N ARG A 526 45.08 1.45 -42.63
CA ARG A 526 46.01 2.15 -43.53
C ARG A 526 46.41 1.31 -44.76
N ALA A 527 46.42 -0.01 -44.65
CA ALA A 527 46.65 -0.94 -45.76
C ALA A 527 45.40 -1.25 -46.61
N GLY A 528 44.23 -0.68 -46.28
CA GLY A 528 42.98 -0.88 -47.00
C GLY A 528 42.24 -2.20 -46.70
N GLU A 529 42.72 -3.00 -45.74
CA GLU A 529 42.08 -4.25 -45.32
C GLU A 529 40.77 -4.02 -44.55
N ILE A 530 40.63 -2.86 -43.91
CA ILE A 530 39.46 -2.48 -43.10
C ILE A 530 38.94 -1.14 -43.63
N LYS A 531 37.93 -1.19 -44.50
CA LYS A 531 37.32 0.00 -45.11
C LYS A 531 36.39 0.73 -44.14
N GLY A 532 36.34 2.06 -44.26
CA GLY A 532 35.42 2.89 -43.46
C GLY A 532 35.84 2.96 -41.99
N PHE A 533 37.15 2.93 -41.73
CA PHE A 533 37.69 2.97 -40.37
C PHE A 533 37.73 4.41 -39.85
N THR A 534 37.16 4.63 -38.65
CA THR A 534 36.99 5.97 -38.09
C THR A 534 38.33 6.61 -37.72
N GLY A 535 38.58 7.81 -38.24
CA GLY A 535 39.86 8.53 -38.15
C GLY A 535 40.80 8.29 -39.34
N ILE A 536 40.44 7.42 -40.28
CA ILE A 536 41.23 7.10 -41.49
C ILE A 536 40.39 7.38 -42.74
N ASP A 537 39.33 6.60 -42.96
CA ASP A 537 38.43 6.73 -44.12
C ASP A 537 37.04 7.26 -43.73
N ASP A 538 36.65 7.11 -42.47
CA ASP A 538 35.38 7.56 -41.89
C ASP A 538 35.65 8.70 -40.87
N PRO A 539 34.93 9.83 -40.92
CA PRO A 539 35.26 10.99 -40.07
C PRO A 539 34.93 10.76 -38.59
N TYR A 540 35.64 11.45 -37.71
CA TYR A 540 35.27 11.61 -36.30
C TYR A 540 34.91 13.08 -36.04
N GLU A 541 33.62 13.37 -35.87
CA GLU A 541 33.14 14.71 -35.52
C GLU A 541 33.42 14.95 -34.03
N ALA A 542 34.51 15.63 -33.69
CA ALA A 542 34.88 15.92 -32.32
C ALA A 542 33.74 16.65 -31.55
N PRO A 543 33.34 16.19 -30.35
CA PRO A 543 32.33 16.87 -29.53
C PRO A 543 32.71 18.30 -29.16
N THR A 544 31.82 19.25 -29.46
CA THR A 544 31.88 20.64 -28.98
C THR A 544 31.01 20.89 -27.74
N ASP A 545 30.11 19.95 -27.43
CA ASP A 545 29.12 20.00 -26.34
C ASP A 545 29.44 19.01 -25.19
N ALA A 546 30.68 18.53 -25.10
CA ALA A 546 31.09 17.57 -24.07
C ALA A 546 31.00 18.18 -22.66
N ASP A 547 30.43 17.41 -21.73
CA ASP A 547 30.37 17.79 -20.30
C ASP A 547 31.77 17.72 -19.66
N ILE A 548 32.63 16.82 -20.15
CA ILE A 548 34.05 16.68 -19.77
C ILE A 548 34.87 16.29 -21.00
N ALA A 549 36.06 16.88 -21.18
CA ALA A 549 37.08 16.41 -22.14
C ALA A 549 38.33 15.93 -21.38
N VAL A 550 38.93 14.83 -21.85
CA VAL A 550 40.11 14.18 -21.26
C VAL A 550 41.02 13.58 -22.33
N ASP A 551 42.31 13.46 -22.06
CA ASP A 551 43.31 12.95 -23.01
C ASP A 551 44.33 12.03 -22.30
N VAL A 552 44.46 10.79 -22.75
CA VAL A 552 45.36 9.80 -22.12
C VAL A 552 46.83 9.97 -22.52
N SER A 553 47.15 10.88 -23.45
CA SER A 553 48.53 11.22 -23.80
C SER A 553 49.16 12.23 -22.84
N THR A 554 48.31 13.04 -22.16
CA THR A 554 48.72 14.06 -21.18
C THR A 554 48.27 13.76 -19.75
N GLN A 555 47.35 12.82 -19.54
CA GLN A 555 46.77 12.48 -18.24
C GLN A 555 46.75 10.98 -18.00
N THR A 556 47.00 10.54 -16.76
CA THR A 556 46.91 9.12 -16.40
C THR A 556 45.45 8.69 -16.19
N ILE A 557 45.17 7.39 -16.33
CA ILE A 557 43.82 6.83 -16.10
C ILE A 557 43.28 7.15 -14.68
N PRO A 558 44.07 7.04 -13.58
CA PRO A 558 43.61 7.44 -12.26
C PRO A 558 43.26 8.93 -12.17
N GLU A 559 44.04 9.83 -12.78
CA GLU A 559 43.73 11.27 -12.81
C GLU A 559 42.42 11.55 -13.55
N ILE A 560 42.22 10.93 -14.73
CA ILE A 560 40.98 11.04 -15.51
C ILE A 560 39.76 10.58 -14.70
N VAL A 561 39.88 9.45 -13.98
CA VAL A 561 38.83 8.94 -13.09
C VAL A 561 38.61 9.88 -11.89
N HIS A 562 39.67 10.52 -11.37
CA HIS A 562 39.60 11.43 -10.23
C HIS A 562 39.12 12.85 -10.59
N ILE A 563 39.27 13.30 -11.83
CA ILE A 563 38.76 14.60 -12.31
C ILE A 563 37.22 14.65 -12.26
N GLN A 564 36.52 13.51 -12.27
CA GLN A 564 35.09 13.45 -11.97
C GLN A 564 34.75 13.78 -10.50
N ARG A 565 35.73 13.77 -9.60
CA ARG A 565 35.56 13.97 -8.16
C ARG A 565 35.78 15.43 -7.72
N ASP A 566 36.76 16.12 -8.31
CA ASP A 566 37.16 17.48 -7.92
C ASP A 566 37.41 18.42 -9.12
N HIS A 567 36.46 19.34 -9.38
CA HIS A 567 36.65 20.47 -10.30
C HIS A 567 36.74 21.81 -9.53
N PRO A 568 37.81 22.63 -9.64
CA PRO A 568 37.94 23.93 -8.95
C PRO A 568 37.18 25.11 -9.61
N ARG A 569 37.40 26.36 -9.15
CA ARG A 569 36.51 27.52 -9.38
C ARG A 569 37.17 28.71 -10.12
N GLY A 570 36.50 29.22 -11.17
CA GLY A 570 36.67 30.57 -11.76
C GLY A 570 37.92 30.80 -12.62
N ARG A 571 38.01 31.79 -13.52
CA ARG A 571 37.09 32.83 -14.08
C ARG A 571 37.80 33.44 -15.32
N PRO A 572 37.18 34.30 -16.16
CA PRO A 572 35.81 34.83 -16.16
C PRO A 572 35.04 34.38 -17.44
N GLU A 573 33.96 34.96 -17.98
CA GLU A 573 33.19 36.19 -17.74
C GLU A 573 31.66 35.97 -17.69
N HIS A 574 31.00 35.92 -18.86
CA HIS A 574 29.56 36.12 -19.06
C HIS A 574 28.96 35.11 -20.06
N PRO A 575 27.65 34.76 -20.01
CA PRO A 575 26.65 34.90 -18.92
C PRO A 575 26.18 33.49 -18.40
N PRO A 576 25.24 33.36 -17.42
CA PRO A 576 25.36 32.31 -16.40
C PRO A 576 24.62 30.97 -16.66
N ILE A 577 25.30 29.85 -16.38
CA ILE A 577 24.69 28.55 -16.06
C ILE A 577 25.21 28.07 -14.69
N ASN A 578 24.46 28.33 -13.62
CA ASN A 578 24.74 27.80 -12.28
C ASN A 578 24.05 26.44 -12.07
N LYS A 579 24.79 25.35 -12.18
CA LYS A 579 24.39 24.02 -11.68
C LYS A 579 25.58 23.30 -11.04
N ILE A 580 25.31 22.59 -9.95
CA ILE A 580 26.22 21.67 -9.21
C ILE A 580 27.30 22.36 -8.33
N ARG A 581 26.87 22.98 -7.21
CA ARG A 581 27.58 22.90 -5.90
C ARG A 581 26.80 23.59 -4.75
N GLU A 582 25.92 22.82 -4.10
CA GLU A 582 25.48 23.05 -2.72
C GLU A 582 25.22 21.68 -2.10
N LEU A 583 26.17 21.16 -1.31
CA LEU A 583 25.95 19.92 -0.54
C LEU A 583 26.80 19.81 0.75
N HIS A 584 27.95 20.51 0.87
CA HIS A 584 28.70 20.60 2.13
C HIS A 584 29.37 21.97 2.33
N ALA A 585 28.68 22.89 3.02
CA ALA A 585 29.30 24.01 3.75
C ALA A 585 28.31 24.65 4.75
N THR A 586 28.69 24.63 6.03
CA THR A 586 28.33 25.56 7.13
C THR A 586 26.86 25.82 7.53
N SER A 587 26.67 25.81 8.86
CA SER A 587 25.48 26.25 9.60
C SER A 587 24.94 27.63 9.17
N PRO A 588 23.64 27.92 9.37
CA PRO A 588 23.09 29.24 9.10
C PRO A 588 23.73 30.30 10.03
N PRO A 589 23.99 31.53 9.53
CA PRO A 589 24.35 32.64 10.39
C PRO A 589 23.16 33.05 11.27
N PRO A 590 23.38 33.58 12.48
CA PRO A 590 22.30 34.11 13.30
C PRO A 590 21.65 35.32 12.61
N VAL A 591 20.32 35.31 12.53
CA VAL A 591 19.55 36.47 12.05
C VAL A 591 19.62 37.57 13.11
N THR A 592 20.42 38.60 12.86
CA THR A 592 20.49 39.79 13.72
C THR A 592 19.24 40.64 13.52
N ILE A 593 18.31 40.58 14.48
CA ILE A 593 17.19 41.54 14.57
C ILE A 593 17.77 42.91 14.93
N LYS A 594 17.50 43.93 14.11
CA LYS A 594 17.81 45.33 14.48
C LYS A 594 16.86 45.77 15.60
N VAL A 595 17.42 45.99 16.79
CA VAL A 595 16.76 46.74 17.87
C VAL A 595 17.68 47.90 18.25
N SER A 596 17.14 49.11 18.18
CA SER A 596 17.79 50.35 18.64
C SER A 596 17.57 50.55 20.15
N PRO A 597 18.39 51.35 20.85
CA PRO A 597 19.10 50.88 22.05
C PRO A 597 18.35 51.10 23.37
N PRO A 598 18.90 50.56 24.48
CA PRO A 598 19.45 51.50 25.44
C PRO A 598 20.94 51.28 25.83
N THR A 599 21.51 52.39 26.29
CA THR A 599 22.90 52.75 26.57
C THR A 599 23.55 52.03 27.79
N VAL A 600 24.89 52.18 27.94
CA VAL A 600 25.73 51.95 29.17
C VAL A 600 26.11 50.47 29.46
N VAL A 601 27.38 50.06 29.71
CA VAL A 601 28.71 50.71 29.69
C VAL A 601 29.86 49.72 29.35
N ARG A 602 31.02 50.31 29.01
CA ARG A 602 32.34 49.76 28.58
C ARG A 602 32.94 48.51 29.30
N THR A 603 33.78 47.80 28.50
CA THR A 603 35.10 47.14 28.82
C THR A 603 35.14 45.95 29.81
N SER A 604 36.02 44.94 29.66
CA SER A 604 36.99 44.59 28.60
C SER A 604 37.45 43.12 28.73
N LEU A 605 37.79 42.49 27.61
CA LEU A 605 38.47 41.17 27.56
C LEU A 605 39.94 41.23 28.00
N ARG A 606 40.42 40.15 28.63
CA ARG A 606 41.74 39.49 28.47
C ARG A 606 41.70 38.15 29.26
N SER A 607 41.84 36.99 28.60
CA SER A 607 43.10 36.24 28.39
C SER A 607 43.73 35.75 29.71
N THR A 608 44.15 34.50 29.90
CA THR A 608 44.87 33.59 28.97
C THR A 608 44.68 32.09 29.30
N LEU A 609 45.14 31.24 28.37
CA LEU A 609 45.34 29.80 28.55
C LEU A 609 46.30 29.44 29.70
N SER A 610 46.12 28.27 30.31
CA SER A 610 47.09 27.15 30.18
C SER A 610 46.60 25.84 30.81
N PHE A 611 47.10 24.72 30.28
CA PHE A 611 46.94 23.35 30.81
C PHE A 611 47.65 23.18 32.18
N SER A 612 47.13 22.27 33.03
CA SER A 612 47.90 21.07 33.44
C SER A 612 47.05 20.07 34.25
N THR A 613 47.32 18.80 34.01
CA THR A 613 46.81 17.60 34.71
C THR A 613 47.33 17.42 36.14
N LEU A 614 46.51 16.81 37.00
CA LEU A 614 46.79 15.72 37.98
C LEU A 614 45.60 15.68 38.96
N SER A 615 44.79 14.62 39.01
CA SER A 615 45.02 13.31 39.64
C SER A 615 44.95 13.33 41.17
N ALA A 616 44.33 12.26 41.70
CA ALA A 616 44.40 11.72 43.07
C ALA A 616 43.21 12.02 44.02
N THR A 617 42.36 10.97 44.21
CA THR A 617 42.06 10.27 45.50
C THR A 617 41.78 11.06 46.79
N ARG A 618 40.96 10.61 47.76
CA ARG A 618 40.00 9.48 47.90
C ARG A 618 39.22 9.67 49.23
N THR A 619 38.03 9.05 49.31
CA THR A 619 37.40 8.41 50.50
C THR A 619 36.97 9.18 51.76
N SER A 620 35.85 8.66 52.29
CA SER A 620 35.39 8.62 53.70
C SER A 620 34.74 9.88 54.29
N ALA A 621 33.79 9.79 55.23
CA ALA A 621 32.78 8.79 55.59
C ALA A 621 31.90 9.36 56.74
N LEU A 622 30.60 9.06 56.71
CA LEU A 622 29.55 9.06 57.74
C LEU A 622 29.97 9.12 59.24
N PRO A 623 29.13 9.68 60.15
CA PRO A 623 28.06 8.86 60.78
C PRO A 623 26.68 9.54 61.08
N ARG A 624 25.74 8.70 61.53
CA ARG A 624 24.29 8.93 61.80
C ARG A 624 23.99 9.54 63.19
N VAL A 625 22.81 10.19 63.34
CA VAL A 625 21.92 10.16 64.54
C VAL A 625 20.43 10.18 64.11
N LEU A 626 19.48 9.88 65.03
CA LEU A 626 18.10 9.37 64.83
C LEU A 626 16.95 10.39 64.56
N CYS A 627 15.83 9.80 64.09
CA CYS A 627 14.39 10.18 64.06
C CYS A 627 13.83 10.96 65.30
N PRO A 628 12.65 11.66 65.22
CA PRO A 628 11.37 11.09 64.72
C PRO A 628 10.40 12.01 63.92
N SER A 629 9.20 11.46 63.70
CA SER A 629 8.12 11.83 62.75
C SER A 629 7.39 13.17 62.95
N THR A 630 7.00 13.81 61.83
CA THR A 630 5.65 14.39 61.65
C THR A 630 5.21 14.36 60.18
N THR A 631 3.90 14.29 59.95
CA THR A 631 3.24 14.22 58.63
C THR A 631 3.31 15.52 57.82
N ARG A 632 3.59 15.41 56.51
CA ARG A 632 2.88 16.16 55.44
C ARG A 632 3.21 15.64 54.05
N VAL A 633 2.22 15.78 53.15
CA VAL A 633 2.28 15.40 51.74
C VAL A 633 3.39 16.16 51.01
N SER A 634 4.30 15.46 50.33
CA SER A 634 5.30 16.05 49.44
C SER A 634 5.11 15.55 48.00
N ILE A 635 5.01 16.50 47.08
CA ILE A 635 4.94 16.27 45.64
C ILE A 635 6.28 15.69 45.18
N ALA A 636 6.27 14.50 44.58
CA ALA A 636 7.47 13.90 44.01
C ALA A 636 7.95 14.74 42.79
N PRO A 637 9.25 15.04 42.68
CA PRO A 637 9.77 15.82 41.56
C PRO A 637 9.71 15.01 40.26
N ARG A 638 9.30 15.65 39.16
CA ARG A 638 9.45 15.07 37.83
C ARG A 638 10.94 14.82 37.56
N SER A 639 11.34 13.56 37.51
CA SER A 639 12.65 13.20 36.95
C SER A 639 12.70 13.69 35.52
N ALA A 640 13.66 14.57 35.19
CA ALA A 640 13.83 15.08 33.84
C ALA A 640 14.09 13.90 32.90
N ALA A 641 13.16 13.66 31.97
CA ALA A 641 13.39 12.74 30.87
C ALA A 641 14.58 13.28 30.07
N GLN A 642 15.67 12.51 30.02
CA GLN A 642 16.79 12.84 29.16
C GLN A 642 16.31 12.81 27.71
N PHE A 643 16.20 14.00 27.11
CA PHE A 643 16.02 14.12 25.67
C PHE A 643 17.21 13.46 24.97
N ALA A 644 16.98 12.28 24.40
CA ALA A 644 17.93 11.66 23.50
C ALA A 644 18.07 12.54 22.25
N VAL A 645 19.13 13.35 22.23
CA VAL A 645 19.52 14.15 21.07
C VAL A 645 19.76 13.19 19.90
N ARG A 646 18.97 13.32 18.83
CA ARG A 646 19.22 12.60 17.58
C ARG A 646 20.55 13.05 16.98
N MET A 647 21.61 12.30 17.23
CA MET A 647 22.85 12.44 16.48
C MET A 647 22.61 12.09 15.00
N SER A 648 23.23 12.87 14.11
CA SER A 648 23.30 12.58 12.69
C SER A 648 24.17 11.34 12.45
N HIS A 649 23.57 10.25 11.95
CA HIS A 649 24.34 9.07 11.54
C HIS A 649 25.32 9.42 10.42
N HIS A 650 26.58 9.58 10.79
CA HIS A 650 27.69 9.23 9.92
C HIS A 650 27.69 7.71 9.74
N GLY A 651 27.98 7.25 8.52
CA GLY A 651 28.07 5.83 8.21
C GLY A 651 29.30 5.20 8.86
N PHE A 652 29.15 4.71 10.09
CA PHE A 652 29.96 3.60 10.58
C PHE A 652 29.42 2.32 9.97
N GLY A 653 30.31 1.36 9.69
CA GLY A 653 29.89 0.01 9.29
C GLY A 653 29.08 -0.66 10.39
N GLU A 654 28.35 -1.71 10.03
CA GLU A 654 27.60 -2.50 11.01
C GLU A 654 28.55 -3.09 12.07
N SER A 655 28.15 -2.96 13.33
CA SER A 655 28.94 -3.49 14.45
C SER A 655 28.84 -5.01 14.48
N ALA A 656 29.98 -5.69 14.36
CA ALA A 656 30.06 -7.14 14.59
C ALA A 656 29.92 -7.53 16.07
N VAL A 657 29.80 -6.56 16.99
CA VAL A 657 29.53 -6.82 18.41
C VAL A 657 28.10 -7.35 18.55
N ARG A 658 27.96 -8.61 18.96
CA ARG A 658 26.66 -9.25 19.26
C ARG A 658 25.94 -8.44 20.35
N PRO A 659 24.74 -7.90 20.09
CA PRO A 659 24.00 -7.14 21.10
C PRO A 659 23.37 -8.07 22.14
N ASP A 660 22.94 -7.51 23.27
CA ASP A 660 22.11 -8.21 24.24
C ASP A 660 20.77 -8.66 23.62
N PRO A 661 20.20 -9.79 24.04
CA PRO A 661 18.88 -10.22 23.59
C PRO A 661 17.76 -9.21 23.90
N ASP A 662 16.80 -9.12 22.98
CA ASP A 662 15.60 -8.29 23.07
C ASP A 662 14.83 -8.53 24.37
N GLN A 663 14.38 -7.45 25.01
CA GLN A 663 13.76 -7.55 26.35
C GLN A 663 12.52 -8.44 26.35
N VAL A 664 11.65 -8.35 25.35
CA VAL A 664 10.46 -9.21 25.21
C VAL A 664 10.83 -10.69 25.13
N VAL A 665 11.94 -11.04 24.47
CA VAL A 665 12.39 -12.44 24.34
C VAL A 665 12.92 -12.95 25.69
N LYS A 666 13.64 -12.11 26.44
CA LYS A 666 14.07 -12.41 27.82
C LYS A 666 12.87 -12.57 28.75
N ASP A 667 11.92 -11.63 28.74
CA ASP A 667 10.74 -11.65 29.60
C ASP A 667 9.88 -12.91 29.40
N ILE A 668 9.78 -13.41 28.15
CA ILE A 668 9.12 -14.70 27.84
C ILE A 668 9.91 -15.88 28.42
N ALA A 669 11.24 -15.91 28.27
CA ALA A 669 12.07 -16.98 28.81
C ALA A 669 12.07 -17.00 30.35
N ASP A 670 12.19 -15.83 30.99
CA ASP A 670 12.05 -15.64 32.44
C ASP A 670 10.71 -16.17 32.92
N TYR A 671 9.60 -15.78 32.29
CA TYR A 671 8.27 -16.25 32.65
C TYR A 671 8.11 -17.77 32.53
N VAL A 672 8.59 -18.40 31.46
CA VAL A 672 8.48 -19.86 31.30
C VAL A 672 9.31 -20.61 32.36
N HIS A 673 10.50 -20.11 32.71
CA HIS A 673 11.41 -20.80 33.63
C HIS A 673 11.10 -20.55 35.11
N ASP A 674 10.72 -19.34 35.48
CA ASP A 674 10.70 -18.89 36.88
C ASP A 674 9.29 -18.73 37.46
N PHE A 675 8.26 -18.55 36.62
CA PHE A 675 6.89 -18.43 37.10
C PHE A 675 6.30 -19.80 37.46
N ASN A 676 5.77 -19.92 38.68
CA ASN A 676 5.03 -21.09 39.15
C ASN A 676 3.53 -20.77 39.13
N VAL A 677 2.74 -21.62 38.47
CA VAL A 677 1.28 -21.45 38.40
C VAL A 677 0.66 -21.87 39.72
N THR A 678 0.20 -20.91 40.52
CA THR A 678 -0.41 -21.15 41.85
C THR A 678 -1.92 -20.88 41.88
N SER A 679 -2.50 -20.37 40.78
CA SER A 679 -3.93 -20.08 40.70
C SER A 679 -4.76 -21.34 40.44
N GLU A 680 -5.54 -21.76 41.43
CA GLU A 680 -6.49 -22.87 41.30
C GLU A 680 -7.51 -22.62 40.18
N LEU A 681 -7.99 -21.38 40.03
CA LEU A 681 -8.90 -20.98 38.95
C LEU A 681 -8.25 -21.13 37.57
N ALA A 682 -6.97 -20.81 37.43
CA ALA A 682 -6.24 -20.99 36.19
C ALA A 682 -6.08 -22.49 35.85
N MET A 683 -5.72 -23.32 36.84
CA MET A 683 -5.54 -24.77 36.64
C MET A 683 -6.87 -25.48 36.31
N GLU A 684 -7.95 -25.14 37.00
CA GLU A 684 -9.28 -25.70 36.71
C GLU A 684 -9.82 -25.19 35.36
N THR A 685 -9.56 -23.94 34.99
CA THR A 685 -9.90 -23.45 33.64
C THR A 685 -9.05 -24.13 32.57
N ALA A 686 -7.76 -24.39 32.81
CA ALA A 686 -6.89 -25.15 31.92
C ALA A 686 -7.40 -26.59 31.73
N ARG A 687 -7.95 -27.22 32.77
CA ARG A 687 -8.60 -28.54 32.67
C ARG A 687 -9.81 -28.51 31.74
N LEU A 688 -10.66 -27.47 31.88
CA LEU A 688 -11.82 -27.27 30.99
C LEU A 688 -11.36 -26.98 29.55
N CYS A 689 -10.30 -26.19 29.35
CA CYS A 689 -9.68 -26.01 28.03
C CYS A 689 -9.20 -27.35 27.46
N LEU A 690 -8.46 -28.16 28.22
CA LEU A 690 -7.87 -29.42 27.75
C LEU A 690 -8.95 -30.36 27.17
N ILE A 691 -10.05 -30.56 27.90
CA ILE A 691 -11.14 -31.44 27.45
C ILE A 691 -11.92 -30.84 26.27
N ASP A 692 -12.22 -29.54 26.29
CA ASP A 692 -12.94 -28.88 25.18
C ASP A 692 -12.13 -28.94 23.89
N THR A 693 -10.82 -28.71 23.99
CA THR A 693 -9.87 -28.69 22.88
C THR A 693 -9.71 -30.07 22.26
N ILE A 694 -9.54 -31.13 23.06
CA ILE A 694 -9.47 -32.52 22.57
C ILE A 694 -10.82 -32.95 21.97
N GLY A 695 -11.94 -32.60 22.60
CA GLY A 695 -13.27 -32.88 22.07
C GLY A 695 -13.50 -32.21 20.71
N CYS A 696 -13.17 -30.92 20.57
CA CYS A 696 -13.21 -30.23 19.27
C CYS A 696 -12.28 -30.86 18.23
N GLY A 697 -11.11 -31.35 18.64
CA GLY A 697 -10.22 -32.11 17.78
C GLY A 697 -10.86 -33.37 17.21
N LEU A 698 -11.47 -34.20 18.07
CA LEU A 698 -12.15 -35.43 17.68
C LEU A 698 -13.33 -35.16 16.74
N GLU A 699 -14.19 -34.20 17.08
CA GLU A 699 -15.29 -33.75 16.21
C GLU A 699 -14.78 -33.28 14.84
N GLY A 700 -13.58 -32.68 14.78
CA GLY A 700 -12.91 -32.32 13.52
C GLY A 700 -12.59 -33.53 12.62
N LEU A 701 -12.31 -34.70 13.19
CA LEU A 701 -12.03 -35.93 12.43
C LEU A 701 -13.24 -36.50 11.71
N ARG A 702 -14.47 -36.11 12.09
CA ARG A 702 -15.70 -36.44 11.33
C ARG A 702 -15.70 -35.84 9.92
N PHE A 703 -14.88 -34.81 9.68
CA PHE A 703 -14.71 -34.15 8.39
C PHE A 703 -13.57 -34.82 7.60
N LYS A 704 -13.90 -35.42 6.45
CA LYS A 704 -12.94 -36.14 5.59
C LYS A 704 -11.79 -35.24 5.14
N GLU A 705 -12.07 -33.96 4.97
CA GLU A 705 -11.13 -32.91 4.61
C GLU A 705 -10.06 -32.68 5.69
N CYS A 706 -10.43 -32.82 6.97
CA CYS A 706 -9.50 -32.79 8.10
C CYS A 706 -8.66 -34.06 8.09
N ALA A 707 -9.32 -35.23 8.15
CA ALA A 707 -8.66 -36.53 8.27
C ALA A 707 -7.62 -36.77 7.16
N ARG A 708 -7.90 -36.35 5.92
CA ARG A 708 -6.99 -36.46 4.77
C ARG A 708 -5.68 -35.66 4.89
N LEU A 709 -5.62 -34.63 5.74
CA LEU A 709 -4.38 -33.84 5.95
C LEU A 709 -3.49 -34.39 7.07
N LEU A 710 -4.02 -35.33 7.85
CA LEU A 710 -3.34 -36.00 8.95
C LEU A 710 -2.48 -37.17 8.45
N GLY A 711 -1.80 -37.85 9.37
CA GLY A 711 -0.89 -38.96 9.10
C GLY A 711 0.58 -38.55 8.94
N PRO A 712 1.46 -39.55 8.73
CA PRO A 712 2.89 -39.35 8.50
C PRO A 712 3.17 -38.65 7.16
N VAL A 713 4.40 -38.15 6.98
CA VAL A 713 4.85 -37.58 5.70
C VAL A 713 5.07 -38.68 4.64
N VAL A 714 5.53 -39.85 5.08
CA VAL A 714 5.66 -41.06 4.26
C VAL A 714 4.62 -42.06 4.75
N GLU A 715 3.69 -42.44 3.88
CA GLU A 715 2.59 -43.35 4.21
C GLU A 715 3.10 -44.68 4.80
N GLY A 716 2.36 -45.22 5.78
CA GLY A 716 2.75 -46.43 6.52
C GLY A 716 3.87 -46.23 7.58
N THR A 717 4.45 -45.03 7.71
CA THR A 717 5.47 -44.77 8.74
C THR A 717 4.86 -44.75 10.15
N THR A 718 5.38 -45.61 11.01
CA THR A 718 5.14 -45.62 12.46
C THR A 718 6.44 -45.33 13.19
N VAL A 719 6.46 -44.35 14.10
CA VAL A 719 7.64 -43.99 14.88
C VAL A 719 7.62 -44.70 16.24
N PRO A 720 8.55 -45.61 16.55
CA PRO A 720 8.60 -46.29 17.84
C PRO A 720 8.76 -45.29 18.98
N ASN A 721 7.90 -45.40 20.00
CA ASN A 721 7.82 -44.44 21.12
C ASN A 721 7.66 -42.97 20.64
N GLY A 722 7.11 -42.78 19.44
CA GLY A 722 6.61 -41.51 18.94
C GLY A 722 5.32 -41.10 19.64
N THR A 723 4.88 -39.87 19.42
CA THR A 723 3.62 -39.38 19.97
C THR A 723 2.41 -39.94 19.23
N LYS A 724 1.36 -40.29 19.96
CA LYS A 724 0.09 -40.74 19.37
C LYS A 724 -0.84 -39.54 19.09
N VAL A 725 -1.56 -39.59 17.97
CA VAL A 725 -2.55 -38.57 17.59
C VAL A 725 -3.95 -39.03 18.03
N PRO A 726 -4.64 -38.30 18.93
CA PRO A 726 -5.99 -38.63 19.39
C PRO A 726 -6.99 -38.90 18.25
N GLY A 727 -7.87 -39.88 18.43
CA GLY A 727 -8.89 -40.32 17.47
C GLY A 727 -8.33 -41.01 16.23
N THR A 728 -7.05 -41.39 16.21
CA THR A 728 -6.40 -42.06 15.08
C THR A 728 -5.40 -43.11 15.54
N ASN A 729 -5.03 -44.03 14.65
CA ASN A 729 -4.00 -45.03 14.90
C ASN A 729 -2.57 -44.53 14.55
N TYR A 730 -2.39 -43.22 14.37
CA TYR A 730 -1.07 -42.66 14.01
C TYR A 730 -0.16 -42.50 15.22
N GLN A 731 1.05 -43.06 15.13
CA GLN A 731 2.15 -42.81 16.05
C GLN A 731 3.35 -42.21 15.30
N LEU A 732 3.64 -40.94 15.58
CA LEU A 732 4.46 -40.05 14.75
C LEU A 732 5.63 -39.45 15.52
N ASP A 733 6.59 -38.84 14.82
CA ASP A 733 7.60 -37.99 15.46
C ASP A 733 6.92 -36.74 16.09
N PRO A 734 7.52 -36.09 17.09
CA PRO A 734 6.88 -34.96 17.78
C PRO A 734 6.62 -33.73 16.91
N ILE A 735 7.31 -33.56 15.78
CA ILE A 735 7.08 -32.43 14.85
C ILE A 735 5.80 -32.71 14.04
N ARG A 736 5.72 -33.89 13.41
CA ARG A 736 4.52 -34.27 12.63
C ARG A 736 3.32 -34.55 13.54
N GLY A 737 3.53 -35.07 14.74
CA GLY A 737 2.50 -35.16 15.78
C GLY A 737 1.92 -33.78 16.14
N ALA A 738 2.77 -32.77 16.35
CA ALA A 738 2.32 -31.41 16.63
C ALA A 738 1.52 -30.79 15.47
N PHE A 739 1.90 -31.07 14.21
CA PHE A 739 1.07 -30.72 13.05
C PHE A 739 -0.32 -31.35 13.12
N ASN A 740 -0.36 -32.66 13.39
CA ASN A 740 -1.60 -33.45 13.35
C ASN A 740 -2.58 -32.99 14.45
N ILE A 741 -2.11 -32.97 15.70
CA ILE A 741 -2.90 -32.59 16.88
C ILE A 741 -3.36 -31.13 16.75
N GLY A 742 -2.47 -30.20 16.35
CA GLY A 742 -2.86 -28.80 16.13
C GLY A 742 -3.85 -28.59 14.97
N THR A 743 -3.77 -29.42 13.91
CA THR A 743 -4.70 -29.36 12.77
C THR A 743 -6.10 -29.82 13.15
N MET A 744 -6.23 -30.98 13.81
CA MET A 744 -7.56 -31.47 14.22
C MET A 744 -8.22 -30.50 15.21
N ILE A 745 -7.48 -29.99 16.20
CA ILE A 745 -7.97 -29.01 17.18
C ILE A 745 -8.54 -27.77 16.50
N ARG A 746 -7.77 -27.17 15.58
CA ARG A 746 -8.14 -25.89 14.98
C ARG A 746 -9.22 -26.00 13.91
N TRP A 747 -9.51 -27.22 13.45
CA TRP A 747 -10.27 -27.47 12.23
C TRP A 747 -11.61 -26.73 12.18
N LEU A 748 -12.36 -26.84 13.28
CA LEU A 748 -13.74 -26.38 13.40
C LEU A 748 -13.90 -24.97 13.96
N ASP A 749 -12.83 -24.33 14.43
CA ASP A 749 -12.93 -23.02 15.09
C ASP A 749 -13.93 -23.03 16.27
N PHE A 750 -14.08 -24.15 16.99
CA PHE A 750 -15.15 -24.36 17.98
C PHE A 750 -14.64 -24.53 19.42
N ASN A 751 -13.37 -24.23 19.67
CA ASN A 751 -12.68 -24.32 20.96
C ASN A 751 -12.75 -22.99 21.76
N ASP A 752 -11.65 -22.62 22.42
CA ASP A 752 -11.54 -21.37 23.18
C ASP A 752 -11.41 -20.13 22.27
N CYS A 753 -11.47 -18.94 22.87
CA CYS A 753 -11.14 -17.69 22.22
C CYS A 753 -10.66 -16.64 23.23
N TRP A 754 -9.76 -15.76 22.78
CA TRP A 754 -9.30 -14.59 23.53
C TRP A 754 -9.61 -13.27 22.79
N LEU A 755 -10.21 -12.32 23.51
CA LEU A 755 -10.63 -11.02 22.98
C LEU A 755 -9.60 -9.93 23.28
N ALA A 756 -8.95 -9.43 22.25
CA ALA A 756 -7.81 -8.52 22.35
C ALA A 756 -7.62 -7.70 21.04
N ALA A 757 -6.57 -6.89 20.95
CA ALA A 757 -6.27 -6.12 19.73
C ALA A 757 -5.90 -7.04 18.54
N GLU A 758 -5.30 -8.19 18.83
CA GLU A 758 -5.38 -9.40 18.01
C GLU A 758 -6.35 -10.39 18.66
N TRP A 759 -7.26 -11.00 17.90
CA TRP A 759 -8.09 -12.11 18.41
C TRP A 759 -7.44 -13.44 18.03
N GLY A 760 -7.68 -14.49 18.81
CA GLY A 760 -7.11 -15.80 18.54
C GLY A 760 -7.55 -16.91 19.49
N HIS A 761 -6.95 -18.08 19.32
CA HIS A 761 -7.27 -19.32 20.04
C HIS A 761 -6.03 -19.81 20.79
N PRO A 762 -5.86 -19.44 22.07
CA PRO A 762 -4.73 -19.89 22.87
C PRO A 762 -4.64 -21.41 23.05
N SER A 763 -5.74 -22.15 22.98
CA SER A 763 -5.71 -23.62 23.07
C SER A 763 -5.01 -24.31 21.89
N ASP A 764 -4.81 -23.63 20.76
CA ASP A 764 -4.07 -24.15 19.59
C ASP A 764 -2.66 -24.65 19.96
N ASN A 765 -2.02 -24.02 20.96
CA ASN A 765 -0.72 -24.41 21.49
C ASN A 765 -0.68 -25.84 22.06
N LEU A 766 -1.84 -26.42 22.40
CA LEU A 766 -1.94 -27.81 22.86
C LEU A 766 -1.37 -28.79 21.83
N GLY A 767 -1.43 -28.46 20.53
CA GLY A 767 -0.81 -29.28 19.48
C GLY A 767 0.67 -29.53 19.71
N ALA A 768 1.44 -28.48 20.04
CA ALA A 768 2.86 -28.60 20.35
C ALA A 768 3.11 -29.18 21.74
N ILE A 769 2.35 -28.75 22.76
CA ILE A 769 2.51 -29.16 24.15
C ILE A 769 2.27 -30.67 24.30
N LEU A 770 1.13 -31.19 23.82
CA LEU A 770 0.76 -32.59 23.97
C LEU A 770 1.68 -33.50 23.17
N ALA A 771 2.01 -33.15 21.92
CA ALA A 771 2.92 -33.92 21.07
C ALA A 771 4.32 -34.11 21.71
N VAL A 772 4.86 -33.05 22.32
CA VAL A 772 6.16 -33.11 23.00
C VAL A 772 6.05 -33.85 24.33
N ALA A 773 5.05 -33.56 25.16
CA ALA A 773 4.89 -34.20 26.47
C ALA A 773 4.62 -35.70 26.36
N ASP A 774 3.74 -36.12 25.43
CA ASP A 774 3.43 -37.52 25.15
C ASP A 774 4.65 -38.28 24.59
N HIS A 775 5.39 -37.68 23.65
CA HIS A 775 6.64 -38.26 23.17
C HIS A 775 7.67 -38.45 24.29
N LEU A 776 7.92 -37.42 25.11
CA LEU A 776 8.88 -37.50 26.22
C LEU A 776 8.46 -38.51 27.29
N ALA A 777 7.16 -38.60 27.61
CA ALA A 777 6.62 -39.61 28.51
C ALA A 777 6.84 -41.04 27.98
N ARG A 778 6.62 -41.27 26.67
CA ARG A 778 6.90 -42.56 26.00
C ARG A 778 8.39 -42.89 25.91
N GLN A 779 9.28 -41.91 26.04
CA GLN A 779 10.73 -42.10 26.21
C GLN A 779 11.14 -42.31 27.68
N GLY A 780 10.18 -42.42 28.61
CA GLY A 780 10.41 -42.71 30.03
C GLY A 780 10.58 -41.49 30.94
N GLN A 781 10.30 -40.27 30.46
CA GLN A 781 10.29 -39.09 31.34
C GLN A 781 9.00 -39.04 32.18
N PRO A 782 9.07 -38.75 33.49
CA PRO A 782 7.92 -38.81 34.39
C PRO A 782 7.04 -37.54 34.30
N LEU A 783 6.56 -37.22 33.10
CA LEU A 783 5.62 -36.11 32.87
C LEU A 783 4.19 -36.54 33.18
N ALA A 784 3.45 -35.68 33.89
CA ALA A 784 2.04 -35.85 34.21
C ALA A 784 1.18 -34.81 33.47
N VAL A 785 -0.15 -35.03 33.41
CA VAL A 785 -1.09 -34.07 32.81
C VAL A 785 -1.01 -32.70 33.48
N LYS A 786 -0.62 -32.62 34.76
CA LYS A 786 -0.30 -31.34 35.41
C LYS A 786 0.72 -30.50 34.62
N ASP A 787 1.78 -31.10 34.07
CA ASP A 787 2.80 -30.39 33.29
C ASP A 787 2.23 -29.86 31.97
N VAL A 788 1.28 -30.58 31.36
CA VAL A 788 0.49 -30.13 30.20
C VAL A 788 -0.37 -28.93 30.58
N LEU A 789 -1.09 -28.99 31.71
CA LEU A 789 -1.94 -27.91 32.19
C LEU A 789 -1.14 -26.63 32.52
N GLU A 790 -0.01 -26.74 33.24
CA GLU A 790 0.87 -25.60 33.52
C GLU A 790 1.47 -25.01 32.24
N SER A 791 1.84 -25.85 31.27
CA SER A 791 2.31 -25.42 29.95
C SER A 791 1.21 -24.70 29.16
N MET A 792 -0.05 -25.17 29.25
CA MET A 792 -1.20 -24.48 28.66
C MET A 792 -1.38 -23.10 29.29
N VAL A 793 -1.39 -22.96 30.62
CA VAL A 793 -1.48 -21.66 31.31
C VAL A 793 -0.40 -20.70 30.81
N LYS A 794 0.86 -21.17 30.76
CA LYS A 794 1.99 -20.36 30.29
C LYS A 794 1.87 -19.95 28.82
N ALA A 795 1.49 -20.86 27.93
CA ALA A 795 1.30 -20.55 26.51
C ALA A 795 0.14 -19.57 26.30
N HIS A 796 -0.97 -19.74 27.04
CA HIS A 796 -2.11 -18.82 26.96
C HIS A 796 -1.73 -17.42 27.44
N GLU A 797 -0.97 -17.32 28.52
CA GLU A 797 -0.47 -16.03 29.01
C GLU A 797 0.44 -15.35 27.98
N ILE A 798 1.42 -16.05 27.41
CA ILE A 798 2.35 -15.48 26.42
C ILE A 798 1.60 -14.96 25.18
N GLN A 799 0.77 -15.81 24.57
CA GLN A 799 -0.02 -15.45 23.39
C GLN A 799 -1.02 -14.33 23.69
N GLY A 800 -1.74 -14.42 24.81
CA GLY A 800 -2.77 -13.45 25.16
C GLY A 800 -2.22 -12.08 25.53
N GLN A 801 -1.12 -12.00 26.29
CA GLN A 801 -0.46 -10.74 26.63
C GLN A 801 0.13 -10.05 25.40
N LEU A 802 0.74 -10.81 24.48
CA LEU A 802 1.18 -10.28 23.19
C LEU A 802 0.00 -9.77 22.36
N ALA A 803 -1.13 -10.47 22.35
CA ALA A 803 -2.33 -10.08 21.61
C ALA A 803 -3.04 -8.83 22.17
N LEU A 804 -2.98 -8.59 23.49
CA LEU A 804 -3.81 -7.60 24.20
C LEU A 804 -3.82 -6.21 23.56
N LEU A 805 -2.65 -5.65 23.27
CA LEU A 805 -2.48 -4.31 22.69
C LEU A 805 -1.90 -4.34 21.26
N ASN A 806 -1.34 -5.48 20.81
CA ASN A 806 -0.64 -5.58 19.53
C ASN A 806 -1.50 -6.29 18.49
N SER A 807 -1.85 -5.57 17.43
CA SER A 807 -2.78 -6.04 16.39
C SER A 807 -2.01 -6.51 15.14
N PHE A 808 -1.81 -7.82 15.02
CA PHE A 808 -1.08 -8.46 13.92
C PHE A 808 -1.89 -8.44 12.61
N ASN A 809 -3.22 -8.52 12.69
CA ASN A 809 -4.12 -8.38 11.56
C ASN A 809 -4.00 -7.00 10.88
N ARG A 810 -3.78 -5.92 11.64
CA ARG A 810 -3.60 -4.55 11.11
C ARG A 810 -2.26 -4.33 10.38
N VAL A 811 -1.38 -5.32 10.40
CA VAL A 811 -0.15 -5.36 9.59
C VAL A 811 -0.16 -6.51 8.56
N GLY A 812 -1.28 -7.22 8.40
CA GLY A 812 -1.45 -8.28 7.40
C GLY A 812 -0.98 -9.67 7.84
N LEU A 813 -0.62 -9.84 9.12
CA LEU A 813 -0.17 -11.12 9.68
C LEU A 813 -1.32 -11.92 10.27
N ASP A 814 -1.19 -13.25 10.20
CA ASP A 814 -2.10 -14.17 10.87
C ASP A 814 -1.71 -14.39 12.34
N HIS A 815 -2.70 -14.49 13.22
CA HIS A 815 -2.49 -14.65 14.65
C HIS A 815 -1.68 -15.90 15.05
N VAL A 816 -1.56 -16.90 14.17
CA VAL A 816 -0.76 -18.12 14.42
C VAL A 816 0.75 -17.85 14.60
N VAL A 817 1.26 -16.64 14.32
CA VAL A 817 2.59 -16.22 14.81
C VAL A 817 2.69 -16.31 16.34
N LEU A 818 1.63 -15.94 17.05
CA LEU A 818 1.58 -15.99 18.51
C LEU A 818 1.53 -17.43 19.03
N VAL A 819 0.83 -18.32 18.31
CA VAL A 819 0.87 -19.77 18.57
C VAL A 819 2.29 -20.31 18.39
N LYS A 820 2.97 -19.97 17.29
CA LYS A 820 4.37 -20.38 17.04
C LYS A 820 5.30 -19.92 18.16
N VAL A 821 5.21 -18.66 18.58
CA VAL A 821 6.06 -18.06 19.62
C VAL A 821 5.77 -18.65 21.01
N ALA A 822 4.51 -18.72 21.43
CA ALA A 822 4.12 -19.24 22.73
C ALA A 822 4.41 -20.75 22.85
N SER A 823 4.09 -21.53 21.82
CA SER A 823 4.45 -22.94 21.73
C SER A 823 5.96 -23.16 21.84
N THR A 824 6.77 -22.40 21.07
CA THR A 824 8.24 -22.54 21.09
C THR A 824 8.80 -22.30 22.50
N ALA A 825 8.28 -21.29 23.20
CA ALA A 825 8.69 -20.96 24.56
C ALA A 825 8.38 -22.08 25.56
N VAL A 826 7.16 -22.66 25.54
CA VAL A 826 6.81 -23.72 26.52
C VAL A 826 7.42 -25.07 26.17
N VAL A 827 7.51 -25.44 24.89
CA VAL A 827 8.11 -26.73 24.51
C VAL A 827 9.63 -26.74 24.65
N SER A 828 10.32 -25.59 24.61
CA SER A 828 11.75 -25.55 24.95
C SER A 828 11.97 -26.00 26.40
N LYS A 829 11.13 -25.55 27.33
CA LYS A 829 11.19 -25.97 28.75
C LYS A 829 10.88 -27.46 28.92
N LEU A 830 9.83 -27.97 28.27
CA LEU A 830 9.50 -29.41 28.28
C LEU A 830 10.65 -30.27 27.72
N LEU A 831 11.32 -29.80 26.65
CA LEU A 831 12.49 -30.45 26.07
C LEU A 831 13.76 -30.30 26.92
N GLY A 832 13.72 -29.60 28.06
CA GLY A 832 14.84 -29.42 28.98
C GLY A 832 15.89 -28.42 28.52
N LEU A 833 15.55 -27.46 27.64
CA LEU A 833 16.45 -26.37 27.28
C LEU A 833 16.69 -25.45 28.48
N THR A 834 17.87 -24.85 28.54
CA THR A 834 18.16 -23.77 29.51
C THR A 834 17.39 -22.48 29.17
N ARG A 835 17.38 -21.52 30.10
CA ARG A 835 16.81 -20.18 29.88
C ARG A 835 17.37 -19.52 28.61
N GLU A 836 18.69 -19.62 28.40
CA GLU A 836 19.34 -18.93 27.28
C GLU A 836 19.07 -19.64 25.94
N GLN A 837 18.96 -20.97 25.96
CA GLN A 837 18.45 -21.73 24.82
C GLN A 837 16.96 -21.46 24.55
N THR A 838 16.18 -21.07 25.56
CA THR A 838 14.79 -20.63 25.38
C THR A 838 14.73 -19.25 24.73
N ILE A 839 15.61 -18.32 25.11
CA ILE A 839 15.82 -17.04 24.40
C ILE A 839 16.15 -17.31 22.93
N ASP A 840 17.13 -18.19 22.68
CA ASP A 840 17.56 -18.52 21.32
C ASP A 840 16.42 -19.15 20.50
N ALA A 841 15.67 -20.11 21.06
CA ALA A 841 14.52 -20.73 20.39
C ALA A 841 13.38 -19.74 20.10
N VAL A 842 13.02 -18.89 21.07
CA VAL A 842 11.99 -17.85 20.86
C VAL A 842 12.46 -16.80 19.85
N SER A 843 13.75 -16.48 19.80
CA SER A 843 14.28 -15.59 18.76
C SER A 843 14.17 -16.19 17.35
N GLN A 844 14.42 -17.50 17.21
CA GLN A 844 14.23 -18.22 15.96
C GLN A 844 12.75 -18.25 15.53
N ALA A 845 11.79 -18.32 16.47
CA ALA A 845 10.36 -18.23 16.16
C ALA A 845 9.94 -16.86 15.59
N TRP A 846 10.64 -15.78 15.95
CA TRP A 846 10.37 -14.43 15.45
C TRP A 846 11.01 -14.13 14.08
N VAL A 847 12.24 -14.60 13.82
CA VAL A 847 12.91 -14.37 12.51
C VAL A 847 12.27 -15.18 11.38
N ASP A 848 11.80 -16.38 11.71
CA ASP A 848 11.20 -17.31 10.77
C ASP A 848 9.92 -16.73 10.15
N GLY A 849 9.76 -16.88 8.84
CA GLY A 849 8.67 -16.27 8.07
C GLY A 849 7.29 -16.50 8.69
N GLN A 850 6.47 -15.45 8.71
CA GLN A 850 5.16 -15.48 9.36
C GLN A 850 4.04 -15.66 8.34
N SER A 851 2.99 -16.39 8.74
CA SER A 851 1.80 -16.56 7.90
C SER A 851 1.13 -15.21 7.62
N LEU A 852 0.89 -14.92 6.34
CA LEU A 852 0.03 -13.81 5.91
C LEU A 852 -1.44 -14.13 6.22
N ARG A 853 -2.21 -13.13 6.61
CA ARG A 853 -3.65 -13.27 6.92
C ARG A 853 -4.54 -13.51 5.70
N THR A 854 -3.98 -13.49 4.50
CA THR A 854 -4.71 -13.54 3.22
C THR A 854 -5.76 -14.66 3.17
N TYR A 855 -5.45 -15.84 3.71
CA TYR A 855 -6.36 -17.00 3.68
C TYR A 855 -7.57 -16.94 4.64
N ARG A 856 -7.72 -15.83 5.40
CA ARG A 856 -8.91 -15.55 6.23
C ARG A 856 -9.81 -14.44 5.66
N HIS A 857 -9.46 -13.85 4.52
CA HIS A 857 -10.18 -12.73 3.92
C HIS A 857 -10.59 -13.02 2.47
N ALA A 858 -11.78 -12.59 2.09
CA ALA A 858 -12.28 -12.69 0.72
C ALA A 858 -11.35 -11.97 -0.28
N PRO A 859 -11.16 -12.49 -1.51
CA PRO A 859 -11.76 -13.72 -2.06
C PRO A 859 -10.98 -15.00 -1.70
N ASN A 860 -9.98 -14.93 -0.81
CA ASN A 860 -9.04 -16.02 -0.53
C ASN A 860 -9.39 -16.84 0.73
N THR A 861 -10.58 -16.66 1.33
CA THR A 861 -11.02 -17.45 2.49
C THR A 861 -11.00 -18.94 2.16
N GLY A 862 -10.34 -19.77 2.97
CA GLY A 862 -10.28 -21.20 2.68
C GLY A 862 -9.72 -22.07 3.80
N SER A 863 -9.63 -23.38 3.54
CA SER A 863 -9.29 -24.42 4.53
C SER A 863 -7.91 -24.25 5.19
N ARG A 864 -7.01 -23.43 4.64
CA ARG A 864 -5.75 -23.06 5.33
C ARG A 864 -6.00 -22.41 6.69
N LYS A 865 -7.12 -21.71 6.88
CA LYS A 865 -7.50 -21.15 8.19
C LYS A 865 -7.64 -22.21 9.29
N SER A 866 -8.00 -23.43 8.90
CA SER A 866 -8.33 -24.57 9.77
C SER A 866 -7.13 -25.44 10.13
N TRP A 867 -5.99 -25.34 9.42
CA TRP A 867 -4.77 -26.11 9.72
C TRP A 867 -3.52 -25.25 10.01
N ALA A 868 -3.55 -23.93 9.77
CA ALA A 868 -2.39 -23.05 9.99
C ALA A 868 -1.83 -23.06 11.43
N ALA A 869 -2.64 -23.40 12.43
CA ALA A 869 -2.17 -23.60 13.80
C ALA A 869 -1.32 -24.88 13.96
N GLY A 870 -1.68 -25.97 13.27
CA GLY A 870 -0.86 -27.18 13.22
C GLY A 870 0.52 -26.92 12.59
N ASP A 871 0.56 -26.11 11.52
CA ASP A 871 1.82 -25.66 10.89
C ASP A 871 2.69 -24.85 11.87
N ALA A 872 2.08 -23.92 12.62
CA ALA A 872 2.75 -23.16 13.68
C ALA A 872 3.29 -24.05 14.83
N CYS A 873 2.50 -25.02 15.30
CA CYS A 873 2.90 -25.98 16.34
C CYS A 873 4.03 -26.90 15.89
N SER A 874 3.95 -27.44 14.66
CA SER A 874 5.02 -28.21 14.01
C SER A 874 6.33 -27.42 13.96
N ARG A 875 6.26 -26.18 13.46
CA ARG A 875 7.42 -25.29 13.36
C ARG A 875 8.02 -24.99 14.73
N ALA A 876 7.19 -24.73 15.74
CA ALA A 876 7.63 -24.45 17.10
C ALA A 876 8.45 -25.60 17.72
N VAL A 877 7.96 -26.84 17.60
CA VAL A 877 8.67 -28.04 18.07
C VAL A 877 10.00 -28.22 17.32
N ASN A 878 10.01 -28.06 16.00
CA ASN A 878 11.23 -28.18 15.20
C ASN A 878 12.30 -27.13 15.58
N LEU A 879 11.91 -25.87 15.79
CA LEU A 879 12.85 -24.80 16.17
C LEU A 879 13.48 -25.08 17.55
N ALA A 880 12.70 -25.52 18.54
CA ALA A 880 13.23 -25.90 19.85
C ALA A 880 14.18 -27.10 19.77
N LEU A 881 13.90 -28.09 18.91
CA LEU A 881 14.78 -29.24 18.66
C LEU A 881 16.08 -28.87 17.92
N LEU A 882 16.08 -27.85 17.06
CA LEU A 882 17.28 -27.34 16.41
C LEU A 882 18.19 -26.61 17.41
N VAL A 883 17.63 -25.73 18.25
CA VAL A 883 18.40 -25.04 19.31
C VAL A 883 18.91 -26.02 20.36
N LYS A 884 18.18 -27.09 20.66
CA LYS A 884 18.69 -28.20 21.50
C LYS A 884 19.95 -28.86 20.93
N LYS A 885 20.12 -28.86 19.60
CA LYS A 885 21.30 -29.38 18.89
C LYS A 885 22.43 -28.35 18.71
N GLY A 886 22.26 -27.12 19.22
CA GLY A 886 23.27 -26.07 19.17
C GLY A 886 23.05 -24.99 18.10
N GLU A 887 21.88 -24.95 17.45
CA GLU A 887 21.52 -23.80 16.59
C GLU A 887 21.47 -22.50 17.42
N MET A 888 22.01 -21.41 16.88
CA MET A 888 22.19 -20.17 17.63
C MET A 888 20.99 -19.23 17.53
N GLY A 889 20.72 -18.46 18.58
CA GLY A 889 19.71 -17.40 18.55
C GLY A 889 20.15 -16.10 17.90
N LEU A 890 19.17 -15.24 17.66
CA LEU A 890 19.30 -13.91 17.08
C LEU A 890 18.91 -12.85 18.13
N PRO A 891 19.87 -12.23 18.84
CA PRO A 891 19.56 -11.42 20.02
C PRO A 891 18.65 -10.21 19.72
N SER A 892 18.86 -9.52 18.59
CA SER A 892 18.09 -8.33 18.19
C SER A 892 17.00 -8.62 17.15
N VAL A 893 16.42 -9.82 17.15
CA VAL A 893 15.42 -10.25 16.14
C VAL A 893 14.21 -9.31 16.01
N LEU A 894 13.81 -8.63 17.08
CA LEU A 894 12.71 -7.66 17.08
C LEU A 894 13.23 -6.25 16.74
N THR A 895 14.34 -5.83 17.36
CA THR A 895 14.81 -4.44 17.35
C THR A 895 15.88 -4.10 16.31
N ALA A 896 16.45 -5.08 15.59
CA ALA A 896 17.47 -4.84 14.58
C ALA A 896 16.98 -3.81 13.55
N LYS A 897 17.78 -2.77 13.32
CA LYS A 897 17.40 -1.69 12.41
C LYS A 897 17.28 -2.25 11.00
N THR A 898 16.20 -1.90 10.30
CA THR A 898 15.87 -2.35 8.93
C THR A 898 15.48 -3.83 8.80
N TRP A 899 16.03 -4.74 9.62
CA TRP A 899 15.87 -6.20 9.45
C TRP A 899 15.07 -6.89 10.56
N GLY A 900 14.90 -6.23 11.71
CA GLY A 900 14.15 -6.77 12.85
C GLY A 900 12.65 -6.76 12.62
N PHE A 901 11.94 -7.64 13.32
CA PHE A 901 10.49 -7.84 13.21
C PHE A 901 9.71 -6.52 13.29
N TYR A 902 10.10 -5.60 14.17
CA TYR A 902 9.42 -4.31 14.30
C TYR A 902 9.53 -3.48 13.02
N ASP A 903 10.73 -3.27 12.50
CA ASP A 903 10.94 -2.47 11.28
C ASP A 903 10.36 -3.14 10.03
N VAL A 904 10.50 -4.47 9.88
CA VAL A 904 10.08 -5.21 8.67
C VAL A 904 8.58 -5.51 8.66
N LEU A 905 8.04 -6.06 9.74
CA LEU A 905 6.69 -6.64 9.78
C LEU A 905 5.70 -5.87 10.67
N PHE A 906 6.18 -5.05 11.62
CA PHE A 906 5.34 -4.31 12.56
C PHE A 906 5.36 -2.77 12.38
N LYS A 907 5.74 -2.29 11.18
CA LYS A 907 5.73 -0.87 10.78
C LYS A 907 6.57 0.05 11.70
N GLY A 908 7.69 -0.47 12.20
CA GLY A 908 8.61 0.20 13.13
C GLY A 908 8.10 0.36 14.56
N LYS A 909 6.98 -0.28 14.92
CA LYS A 909 6.40 -0.19 16.27
C LYS A 909 6.90 -1.33 17.16
N PRO A 910 7.43 -1.05 18.36
CA PRO A 910 7.63 -2.06 19.39
C PRO A 910 6.29 -2.62 19.90
N PHE A 911 6.33 -3.78 20.55
CA PHE A 911 5.15 -4.31 21.24
C PHE A 911 4.84 -3.55 22.54
N GLU A 912 3.56 -3.34 22.80
CA GLU A 912 3.01 -2.76 24.03
C GLU A 912 2.38 -3.86 24.90
N PHE A 913 2.52 -3.76 26.23
CA PHE A 913 2.00 -4.74 27.18
C PHE A 913 1.14 -4.05 28.23
N GLN A 914 -0.04 -4.60 28.51
CA GLN A 914 -0.98 -4.03 29.49
C GLN A 914 -0.58 -4.37 30.94
N MET A 915 0.06 -5.53 31.14
CA MET A 915 0.46 -6.05 32.44
C MET A 915 1.63 -7.04 32.27
N LYS A 916 2.21 -7.49 33.39
CA LYS A 916 3.23 -8.54 33.39
C LYS A 916 2.59 -9.91 33.22
N TYR A 917 3.33 -10.88 32.68
CA TYR A 917 2.90 -12.27 32.59
C TYR A 917 2.54 -12.84 33.98
N GLY A 918 1.36 -13.46 34.08
CA GLY A 918 0.87 -14.16 35.27
C GLY A 918 0.02 -15.37 34.88
N SER A 919 -1.25 -15.39 35.28
CA SER A 919 -2.23 -16.40 34.84
C SER A 919 -3.56 -15.78 34.37
N TYR A 920 -3.54 -14.47 34.12
CA TYR A 920 -4.71 -13.65 33.82
C TYR A 920 -5.44 -14.11 32.56
N ILE A 921 -4.73 -14.51 31.49
CA ILE A 921 -5.37 -14.91 30.24
C ILE A 921 -6.19 -16.19 30.46
N MET A 922 -5.61 -17.21 31.09
CA MET A 922 -6.32 -18.46 31.38
C MET A 922 -7.53 -18.23 32.30
N GLU A 923 -7.37 -17.41 33.35
CA GLU A 923 -8.46 -17.09 34.28
C GLU A 923 -9.64 -16.36 33.63
N ASN A 924 -9.47 -15.77 32.45
CA ASN A 924 -10.50 -14.98 31.77
C ASN A 924 -10.84 -15.50 30.36
N ILE A 925 -10.28 -16.64 29.94
CA ILE A 925 -10.52 -17.24 28.63
C ILE A 925 -12.00 -17.55 28.40
N LEU A 926 -12.44 -17.40 27.15
CA LEU A 926 -13.82 -17.60 26.73
C LEU A 926 -13.94 -18.93 25.97
N PHE A 927 -15.06 -19.63 26.14
CA PHE A 927 -15.34 -20.90 25.43
C PHE A 927 -16.41 -20.72 24.36
N LYS A 928 -16.26 -21.35 23.18
CA LYS A 928 -17.37 -21.55 22.24
C LYS A 928 -18.11 -22.84 22.62
N ILE A 929 -19.23 -22.72 23.33
CA ILE A 929 -19.93 -23.89 23.89
C ILE A 929 -21.14 -24.28 23.03
N SER A 930 -22.04 -23.32 22.78
CA SER A 930 -23.33 -23.61 22.15
C SER A 930 -23.24 -23.73 20.63
N TYR A 931 -22.44 -22.90 19.97
CA TYR A 931 -22.50 -22.68 18.53
C TYR A 931 -21.11 -22.76 17.87
N PRO A 932 -20.93 -23.54 16.80
CA PRO A 932 -19.69 -23.59 16.01
C PRO A 932 -19.62 -22.39 15.06
N ALA A 933 -19.48 -21.20 15.64
CA ALA A 933 -19.58 -19.91 15.00
C ALA A 933 -18.37 -19.02 15.34
N GLU A 934 -18.00 -18.11 14.44
CA GLU A 934 -17.07 -17.01 14.72
C GLU A 934 -17.48 -16.27 16.01
N PHE A 935 -16.50 -15.94 16.86
CA PHE A 935 -16.78 -15.64 18.27
C PHE A 935 -17.68 -14.41 18.44
N HIS A 936 -17.57 -13.40 17.58
CA HIS A 936 -18.34 -12.15 17.68
C HIS A 936 -19.85 -12.35 17.43
N ALA A 937 -20.25 -13.48 16.84
CA ALA A 937 -21.66 -13.81 16.58
C ALA A 937 -22.36 -14.60 17.70
N GLN A 938 -21.63 -15.17 18.68
CA GLN A 938 -22.18 -16.14 19.65
C GLN A 938 -23.45 -15.63 20.36
N THR A 939 -23.45 -14.38 20.82
CA THR A 939 -24.58 -13.72 21.49
C THR A 939 -25.70 -13.31 20.52
N ALA A 940 -25.38 -13.02 19.25
CA ALA A 940 -26.38 -12.78 18.21
C ALA A 940 -27.16 -14.06 17.87
N VAL A 941 -26.48 -15.21 17.85
CA VAL A 941 -27.10 -16.54 17.68
C VAL A 941 -28.01 -16.87 18.88
N GLU A 942 -27.56 -16.60 20.11
CA GLU A 942 -28.35 -16.78 21.33
C GLU A 942 -29.63 -15.90 21.35
N ALA A 943 -29.52 -14.65 20.90
CA ALA A 943 -30.66 -13.76 20.69
C ALA A 943 -31.60 -14.28 19.59
N ALA A 944 -31.06 -14.78 18.48
CA ALA A 944 -31.83 -15.35 17.37
C ALA A 944 -32.67 -16.57 17.80
N HIS A 945 -32.11 -17.46 18.62
CA HIS A 945 -32.86 -18.57 19.24
C HIS A 945 -34.01 -18.11 20.14
N THR A 946 -33.81 -17.02 20.88
CA THR A 946 -34.84 -16.45 21.75
C THR A 946 -35.99 -15.87 20.91
N ILE A 947 -35.65 -15.19 19.82
CA ILE A 947 -36.63 -14.66 18.85
C ILE A 947 -37.36 -15.79 18.11
N TYR A 948 -36.67 -16.86 17.71
CA TYR A 948 -37.29 -18.03 17.08
C TYR A 948 -38.41 -18.62 17.96
N LYS A 949 -38.18 -18.75 19.28
CA LYS A 949 -39.23 -19.17 20.24
C LYS A 949 -40.40 -18.20 20.27
N LYS A 950 -40.14 -16.88 20.40
CA LYS A 950 -41.21 -15.85 20.35
C LYS A 950 -42.04 -15.94 19.06
N LEU A 951 -41.42 -16.20 17.90
CA LEU A 951 -42.13 -16.39 16.63
C LEU A 951 -43.01 -17.64 16.67
N GLN A 952 -42.51 -18.77 17.16
CA GLN A 952 -43.31 -19.99 17.33
C GLN A 952 -44.51 -19.78 18.27
N ASP A 953 -44.30 -19.11 19.42
CA ASP A 953 -45.36 -18.79 20.39
C ASP A 953 -46.45 -17.87 19.78
N MET A 954 -46.10 -17.07 18.76
CA MET A 954 -47.02 -16.23 17.99
C MET A 954 -47.65 -16.92 16.77
N GLY A 955 -47.30 -18.19 16.48
CA GLY A 955 -47.71 -18.88 15.27
C GLY A 955 -47.09 -18.32 13.98
N LYS A 956 -45.92 -17.68 14.10
CA LYS A 956 -45.19 -16.95 13.04
C LYS A 956 -43.91 -17.69 12.64
N THR A 957 -43.38 -17.35 11.47
CA THR A 957 -42.19 -17.98 10.87
C THR A 957 -41.14 -16.96 10.43
N SER A 958 -40.01 -17.42 9.89
CA SER A 958 -39.02 -16.58 9.21
C SER A 958 -39.60 -15.74 8.07
N ASP A 959 -40.68 -16.20 7.44
CA ASP A 959 -41.23 -15.60 6.23
C ASP A 959 -42.05 -14.34 6.58
N ASP A 960 -42.58 -14.28 7.81
CA ASP A 960 -43.21 -13.10 8.40
C ASP A 960 -42.23 -11.96 8.69
N ILE A 961 -40.91 -12.20 8.67
CA ILE A 961 -39.90 -11.19 9.00
C ILE A 961 -39.73 -10.20 7.83
N LYS A 962 -39.88 -8.91 8.13
CA LYS A 962 -39.62 -7.79 7.23
C LYS A 962 -38.17 -7.31 7.29
N SER A 963 -37.62 -7.19 8.50
CA SER A 963 -36.22 -6.78 8.73
C SER A 963 -35.71 -7.20 10.10
N VAL A 964 -34.38 -7.41 10.18
CA VAL A 964 -33.65 -7.65 11.42
C VAL A 964 -32.52 -6.63 11.52
N ARG A 965 -32.48 -5.87 12.61
CA ARG A 965 -31.36 -4.96 12.93
C ARG A 965 -30.54 -5.56 14.06
N ILE A 966 -29.23 -5.70 13.85
CA ILE A 966 -28.27 -6.17 14.86
C ILE A 966 -27.48 -4.95 15.37
N ARG A 967 -27.62 -4.57 16.65
CA ARG A 967 -26.65 -3.72 17.34
C ARG A 967 -25.45 -4.58 17.74
N THR A 968 -24.23 -4.17 17.40
CA THR A 968 -23.01 -4.95 17.68
C THR A 968 -21.76 -4.07 17.77
N GLN A 969 -20.64 -4.62 18.25
CA GLN A 969 -19.33 -3.96 18.29
C GLN A 969 -18.69 -3.73 16.90
N GLU A 970 -17.84 -2.71 16.77
CA GLU A 970 -17.03 -2.44 15.55
C GLU A 970 -16.32 -3.68 15.01
N ALA A 971 -15.78 -4.49 15.92
CA ALA A 971 -15.04 -5.69 15.56
C ALA A 971 -15.91 -6.69 14.79
N ALA A 972 -17.19 -6.86 15.15
CA ALA A 972 -18.10 -7.74 14.43
C ALA A 972 -18.40 -7.19 13.02
N ILE A 973 -18.66 -5.88 12.90
CA ILE A 973 -18.93 -5.23 11.61
C ILE A 973 -17.73 -5.40 10.67
N ARG A 974 -16.52 -5.15 11.17
CA ARG A 974 -15.29 -5.24 10.36
C ARG A 974 -14.88 -6.67 9.99
N ILE A 975 -15.25 -7.68 10.78
CA ILE A 975 -14.77 -9.06 10.61
C ILE A 975 -15.83 -9.96 9.95
N ILE A 976 -17.11 -9.82 10.29
CA ILE A 976 -18.18 -10.77 9.91
C ILE A 976 -19.48 -10.15 9.36
N ASP A 977 -19.62 -8.82 9.21
CA ASP A 977 -20.75 -8.21 8.48
C ASP A 977 -20.54 -8.26 6.96
N LYS A 978 -20.51 -9.48 6.42
CA LYS A 978 -20.31 -9.75 4.98
C LYS A 978 -21.62 -9.70 4.19
N GLN A 979 -21.56 -9.08 3.01
CA GLN A 979 -22.66 -8.99 2.06
C GLN A 979 -22.29 -9.69 0.75
N GLY A 980 -23.27 -10.25 0.04
CA GLY A 980 -23.06 -11.02 -1.20
C GLY A 980 -23.15 -12.56 -1.02
N PRO A 981 -22.78 -13.32 -2.07
CA PRO A 981 -22.80 -14.79 -2.06
C PRO A 981 -21.80 -15.37 -1.05
N LEU A 982 -22.03 -16.61 -0.61
CA LEU A 982 -21.19 -17.33 0.35
C LEU A 982 -20.85 -18.72 -0.21
N ASP A 983 -19.73 -18.79 -0.91
CA ASP A 983 -19.39 -19.91 -1.80
C ASP A 983 -18.89 -21.18 -1.07
N ASN A 984 -18.56 -21.08 0.22
CA ASN A 984 -17.99 -22.20 0.99
C ASN A 984 -18.33 -22.09 2.49
N PHE A 985 -18.06 -23.18 3.22
CA PHE A 985 -18.22 -23.31 4.67
C PHE A 985 -17.59 -22.14 5.45
N ALA A 986 -16.35 -21.75 5.10
CA ALA A 986 -15.57 -20.77 5.86
C ALA A 986 -16.10 -19.34 5.70
N ASP A 987 -16.74 -19.01 4.58
CA ASP A 987 -17.42 -17.72 4.40
C ASP A 987 -18.74 -17.64 5.18
N ARG A 988 -19.47 -18.75 5.31
CA ARG A 988 -20.72 -18.83 6.10
C ARG A 988 -20.48 -18.72 7.61
N ASP A 989 -19.45 -19.38 8.12
CA ASP A 989 -18.95 -19.20 9.49
C ASP A 989 -18.47 -17.76 9.76
N HIS A 990 -18.00 -17.02 8.74
CA HIS A 990 -17.59 -15.62 8.86
C HIS A 990 -18.63 -14.63 8.31
N ALA A 991 -19.93 -14.95 8.41
CA ALA A 991 -21.04 -14.08 8.02
C ALA A 991 -22.13 -14.03 9.11
N ILE A 992 -22.20 -12.93 9.86
CA ILE A 992 -23.17 -12.78 10.98
C ILE A 992 -24.63 -12.85 10.52
N ASN A 993 -24.92 -12.37 9.30
CA ASN A 993 -26.26 -12.49 8.71
C ASN A 993 -26.63 -13.95 8.45
N TYR A 994 -25.70 -14.82 8.04
CA TYR A 994 -25.96 -16.25 7.88
C TYR A 994 -26.21 -16.93 9.23
N MET A 995 -25.33 -16.66 10.20
CA MET A 995 -25.40 -17.25 11.54
C MET A 995 -26.63 -16.78 12.35
N VAL A 996 -27.23 -15.63 12.01
CA VAL A 996 -28.52 -15.18 12.57
C VAL A 996 -29.72 -15.68 11.75
N ALA A 997 -29.62 -15.76 10.42
CA ALA A 997 -30.70 -16.26 9.59
C ALA A 997 -31.02 -17.74 9.88
N PHE A 998 -30.01 -18.59 10.05
CA PHE A 998 -30.19 -20.03 10.20
C PHE A 998 -30.98 -20.41 11.47
N PRO A 999 -30.67 -19.90 12.69
CA PRO A 999 -31.50 -20.11 13.87
C PRO A 999 -32.92 -19.53 13.77
N LEU A 1000 -33.10 -18.40 13.06
CA LEU A 1000 -34.43 -17.81 12.83
C LEU A 1000 -35.33 -18.66 11.92
N ILE A 1001 -34.75 -19.53 11.08
CA ILE A 1001 -35.47 -20.46 10.20
C ILE A 1001 -35.68 -21.82 10.88
N TYR A 1002 -34.63 -22.40 11.48
CA TYR A 1002 -34.62 -23.80 11.93
C TYR A 1002 -34.52 -24.00 13.45
N GLY A 1003 -34.36 -22.94 14.24
CA GLY A 1003 -34.21 -23.03 15.69
C GLY A 1003 -32.93 -23.74 16.17
N ARG A 1004 -31.90 -23.83 15.33
CA ARG A 1004 -30.59 -24.47 15.61
C ARG A 1004 -29.44 -23.82 14.83
N LEU A 1005 -28.20 -24.19 15.19
CA LEU A 1005 -26.98 -23.97 14.42
C LEU A 1005 -25.91 -25.00 14.81
N THR A 1006 -25.65 -26.00 13.97
CA THR A 1006 -24.61 -27.04 14.18
C THR A 1006 -23.49 -26.96 13.14
N THR A 1007 -22.47 -27.82 13.24
CA THR A 1007 -21.34 -27.83 12.29
C THR A 1007 -21.79 -28.23 10.88
N GLU A 1008 -22.76 -29.14 10.77
CA GLU A 1008 -23.32 -29.58 9.48
C GLU A 1008 -24.16 -28.50 8.76
N ASP A 1009 -24.70 -27.53 9.50
CA ASP A 1009 -25.55 -26.46 8.98
C ASP A 1009 -24.79 -25.46 8.08
N TYR A 1010 -23.44 -25.47 8.09
CA TYR A 1010 -22.60 -24.65 7.22
C TYR A 1010 -22.24 -25.30 5.86
N THR A 1011 -22.67 -26.55 5.62
CA THR A 1011 -22.38 -27.27 4.36
C THR A 1011 -23.13 -26.69 3.16
N ASP A 1012 -22.64 -26.91 1.93
CA ASP A 1012 -23.30 -26.40 0.71
C ASP A 1012 -24.73 -26.94 0.57
N LYS A 1013 -24.96 -28.19 1.02
CA LYS A 1013 -26.29 -28.81 1.07
C LYS A 1013 -27.25 -28.09 2.02
N ALA A 1014 -26.77 -27.62 3.18
CA ALA A 1014 -27.57 -26.87 4.14
C ALA A 1014 -27.82 -25.43 3.68
N ALA A 1015 -26.82 -24.80 3.04
CA ALA A 1015 -26.90 -23.45 2.49
C ALA A 1015 -27.79 -23.32 1.24
N ALA A 1016 -28.21 -24.44 0.62
CA ALA A 1016 -29.03 -24.45 -0.59
C ALA A 1016 -30.51 -24.04 -0.38
N ASP A 1017 -30.98 -23.83 0.85
CA ASP A 1017 -32.35 -23.36 1.11
C ASP A 1017 -32.46 -21.84 0.79
N PRO A 1018 -33.26 -21.44 -0.21
CA PRO A 1018 -33.33 -20.05 -0.67
C PRO A 1018 -33.89 -19.08 0.38
N ARG A 1019 -34.56 -19.59 1.44
CA ARG A 1019 -35.05 -18.76 2.55
C ARG A 1019 -33.89 -18.15 3.35
N ILE A 1020 -32.73 -18.81 3.39
CA ILE A 1020 -31.55 -18.31 4.09
C ILE A 1020 -31.09 -16.99 3.46
N ASP A 1021 -30.86 -16.97 2.14
CA ASP A 1021 -30.41 -15.76 1.45
C ASP A 1021 -31.49 -14.68 1.39
N ALA A 1022 -32.76 -15.06 1.23
CA ALA A 1022 -33.89 -14.15 1.30
C ALA A 1022 -34.04 -13.47 2.68
N LEU A 1023 -33.68 -14.16 3.77
CA LEU A 1023 -33.64 -13.59 5.12
C LEU A 1023 -32.35 -12.80 5.37
N ARG A 1024 -31.19 -13.27 4.90
CA ARG A 1024 -29.90 -12.54 4.98
C ARG A 1024 -30.00 -11.15 4.37
N ALA A 1025 -30.67 -11.00 3.23
CA ALA A 1025 -30.92 -9.71 2.57
C ALA A 1025 -31.75 -8.71 3.42
N LYS A 1026 -32.41 -9.19 4.49
CA LYS A 1026 -33.20 -8.40 5.45
C LYS A 1026 -32.45 -8.12 6.77
N ILE A 1027 -31.26 -8.70 6.96
CA ILE A 1027 -30.43 -8.56 8.18
C ILE A 1027 -29.33 -7.52 7.92
N PHE A 1028 -29.20 -6.54 8.81
CA PHE A 1028 -28.12 -5.54 8.76
C PHE A 1028 -27.57 -5.19 10.15
N CYS A 1029 -26.29 -4.87 10.20
CA CYS A 1029 -25.61 -4.47 11.44
C CYS A 1029 -25.55 -2.95 11.61
N VAL A 1030 -25.53 -2.49 12.86
CA VAL A 1030 -25.23 -1.10 13.25
C VAL A 1030 -24.30 -1.10 14.46
N GLU A 1031 -23.34 -0.17 14.49
CA GLU A 1031 -22.39 -0.09 15.60
C GLU A 1031 -23.07 0.42 16.87
N ASP A 1032 -22.91 -0.31 17.98
CA ASP A 1032 -23.17 0.20 19.32
C ASP A 1032 -21.85 0.55 20.01
N LYS A 1033 -21.67 1.84 20.29
CA LYS A 1033 -20.44 2.37 20.91
C LYS A 1033 -20.21 1.85 22.33
N ARG A 1034 -21.26 1.42 23.05
CA ARG A 1034 -21.10 0.74 24.34
C ARG A 1034 -20.45 -0.61 24.11
N PHE A 1035 -21.00 -1.44 23.22
CA PHE A 1035 -20.42 -2.75 22.92
C PHE A 1035 -18.98 -2.65 22.38
N SER A 1036 -18.70 -1.69 21.49
CA SER A 1036 -17.33 -1.41 21.02
C SER A 1036 -16.35 -1.05 22.15
N ALA A 1037 -16.78 -0.31 23.18
CA ALA A 1037 -15.94 0.05 24.32
C ALA A 1037 -15.76 -1.13 25.30
N GLU A 1038 -16.84 -1.87 25.59
CA GLU A 1038 -16.85 -2.96 26.56
C GLU A 1038 -16.13 -4.23 26.07
N TYR A 1039 -16.04 -4.42 24.75
CA TYR A 1039 -15.19 -5.43 24.10
C TYR A 1039 -13.70 -5.27 24.46
N HIS A 1040 -13.23 -4.04 24.59
CA HIS A 1040 -11.85 -3.73 24.97
C HIS A 1040 -11.64 -3.53 26.48
N ALA A 1041 -12.70 -3.27 27.24
CA ALA A 1041 -12.62 -3.06 28.69
C ALA A 1041 -12.14 -4.33 29.41
N PRO A 1042 -11.00 -4.30 30.14
CA PRO A 1042 -10.39 -5.49 30.74
C PRO A 1042 -11.30 -6.23 31.74
N ASP A 1043 -12.13 -5.49 32.48
CA ASP A 1043 -13.07 -6.02 33.46
C ASP A 1043 -14.34 -6.63 32.83
N LYS A 1044 -14.63 -6.32 31.56
CA LYS A 1044 -15.82 -6.79 30.85
C LYS A 1044 -15.52 -7.84 29.80
N ARG A 1045 -14.77 -7.49 28.75
CA ARG A 1045 -14.56 -8.32 27.55
C ARG A 1045 -15.87 -8.91 27.00
N SER A 1046 -16.90 -8.07 26.90
CA SER A 1046 -18.20 -8.47 26.36
C SER A 1046 -18.18 -8.55 24.83
N ILE A 1047 -19.15 -9.27 24.26
CA ILE A 1047 -19.44 -9.28 22.82
C ILE A 1047 -20.93 -9.01 22.66
N GLY A 1048 -21.37 -7.83 23.10
CA GLY A 1048 -22.78 -7.50 23.13
C GLY A 1048 -23.41 -7.51 21.75
N ASN A 1049 -24.49 -8.27 21.58
CA ASN A 1049 -25.34 -8.18 20.40
C ASN A 1049 -26.79 -7.96 20.84
N ALA A 1050 -27.53 -7.12 20.11
CA ALA A 1050 -28.96 -6.94 20.32
C ALA A 1050 -29.73 -6.99 19.00
N LEU A 1051 -30.76 -7.84 18.93
CA LEU A 1051 -31.55 -8.08 17.73
C LEU A 1051 -32.94 -7.45 17.87
N LEU A 1052 -33.28 -6.53 16.96
CA LEU A 1052 -34.63 -6.01 16.78
C LEU A 1052 -35.23 -6.61 15.50
N VAL A 1053 -36.41 -7.22 15.63
CA VAL A 1053 -37.14 -7.81 14.49
C VAL A 1053 -38.44 -7.06 14.23
N THR A 1054 -38.64 -6.70 12.96
CA THR A 1054 -39.90 -6.12 12.46
C THR A 1054 -40.57 -7.15 11.53
N LEU A 1055 -41.87 -7.35 11.70
CA LEU A 1055 -42.69 -8.24 10.90
C LEU A 1055 -43.36 -7.52 9.71
N ASN A 1056 -43.85 -8.30 8.73
CA ASN A 1056 -44.50 -7.80 7.53
C ASN A 1056 -45.80 -7.03 7.83
N ASP A 1057 -46.52 -7.40 8.88
CA ASP A 1057 -47.71 -6.72 9.39
C ASP A 1057 -47.42 -5.39 10.13
N GLY A 1058 -46.14 -5.05 10.30
CA GLY A 1058 -45.69 -3.83 10.99
C GLY A 1058 -45.42 -4.01 12.48
N THR A 1059 -45.69 -5.18 13.06
CA THR A 1059 -45.33 -5.51 14.45
C THR A 1059 -43.82 -5.43 14.65
N VAL A 1060 -43.38 -4.81 15.73
CA VAL A 1060 -41.97 -4.79 16.17
C VAL A 1060 -41.87 -5.60 17.45
N LEU A 1061 -41.03 -6.63 17.48
CA LEU A 1061 -40.79 -7.44 18.67
C LEU A 1061 -39.82 -6.72 19.62
N ASP A 1062 -39.91 -6.98 20.93
CA ASP A 1062 -38.94 -6.43 21.89
C ASP A 1062 -37.50 -6.81 21.50
N GLU A 1063 -36.59 -5.84 21.56
CA GLU A 1063 -35.18 -6.06 21.23
C GLU A 1063 -34.56 -7.05 22.23
N VAL A 1064 -33.97 -8.13 21.72
CA VAL A 1064 -33.30 -9.14 22.55
C VAL A 1064 -31.81 -8.83 22.59
N GLU A 1065 -31.35 -8.28 23.72
CA GLU A 1065 -29.94 -7.99 24.01
C GLU A 1065 -29.28 -9.13 24.82
N VAL A 1066 -28.11 -9.58 24.37
CA VAL A 1066 -27.27 -10.56 25.08
C VAL A 1066 -25.84 -10.01 25.15
N GLU A 1067 -25.39 -9.63 26.36
CA GLU A 1067 -24.08 -8.99 26.59
C GLU A 1067 -22.91 -9.99 26.66
N TYR A 1068 -23.12 -11.11 27.38
CA TYR A 1068 -22.09 -12.13 27.62
C TYR A 1068 -22.54 -13.49 27.08
N PRO A 1069 -21.74 -14.18 26.24
CA PRO A 1069 -22.05 -15.53 25.79
C PRO A 1069 -21.93 -16.51 26.97
N VAL A 1070 -22.61 -17.65 26.88
CA VAL A 1070 -22.61 -18.67 27.96
C VAL A 1070 -21.21 -19.18 28.34
N GLY A 1071 -20.25 -19.18 27.40
CA GLY A 1071 -18.86 -19.56 27.66
C GLY A 1071 -17.98 -18.46 28.24
N HIS A 1072 -18.52 -17.27 28.54
CA HIS A 1072 -17.79 -16.19 29.21
C HIS A 1072 -17.53 -16.51 30.69
N LYS A 1073 -16.44 -16.00 31.27
CA LYS A 1073 -16.12 -16.17 32.71
C LYS A 1073 -17.30 -15.85 33.63
N ARG A 1074 -18.04 -14.78 33.35
CA ARG A 1074 -19.22 -14.35 34.14
C ARG A 1074 -20.39 -15.36 34.12
N ARG A 1075 -20.48 -16.22 33.11
CA ARG A 1075 -21.48 -17.29 32.96
C ARG A 1075 -20.89 -18.70 33.15
N ARG A 1076 -19.65 -18.82 33.66
CA ARG A 1076 -18.94 -20.12 33.73
C ARG A 1076 -19.71 -21.23 34.47
N ALA A 1077 -20.48 -20.90 35.50
CA ALA A 1077 -21.33 -21.88 36.21
C ALA A 1077 -22.45 -22.48 35.32
N GLU A 1078 -22.99 -21.68 34.39
CA GLU A 1078 -23.98 -22.11 33.40
C GLU A 1078 -23.29 -22.83 32.22
N GLY A 1079 -22.12 -22.34 31.79
CA GLY A 1079 -21.36 -22.89 30.68
C GLY A 1079 -20.71 -24.24 30.96
N THR A 1080 -20.16 -24.49 32.16
CA THR A 1080 -19.39 -25.72 32.43
C THR A 1080 -20.22 -27.00 32.19
N PRO A 1081 -21.47 -27.16 32.67
CA PRO A 1081 -22.30 -28.33 32.34
C PRO A 1081 -22.52 -28.52 30.84
N LEU A 1082 -22.71 -27.43 30.09
CA LEU A 1082 -22.90 -27.44 28.63
C LEU A 1082 -21.61 -27.82 27.89
N LEU A 1083 -20.43 -27.40 28.40
CA LEU A 1083 -19.12 -27.79 27.90
C LEU A 1083 -18.87 -29.29 28.11
N ILE A 1084 -19.20 -29.84 29.28
CA ILE A 1084 -19.13 -31.30 29.52
C ILE A 1084 -20.10 -32.05 28.60
N ALA A 1085 -21.31 -31.54 28.36
CA ALA A 1085 -22.25 -32.14 27.42
C ALA A 1085 -21.76 -32.07 25.96
N LYS A 1086 -21.10 -30.96 25.55
CA LYS A 1086 -20.41 -30.83 24.25
C LYS A 1086 -19.29 -31.85 24.13
N PHE A 1087 -18.40 -31.96 25.13
CA PHE A 1087 -17.33 -32.96 25.16
C PHE A 1087 -17.87 -34.39 25.03
N LYS A 1088 -18.92 -34.75 25.79
CA LYS A 1088 -19.58 -36.06 25.68
C LYS A 1088 -20.12 -36.32 24.26
N ARG A 1089 -20.74 -35.32 23.62
CA ARG A 1089 -21.21 -35.45 22.22
C ARG A 1089 -20.06 -35.68 21.24
N HIS A 1090 -18.92 -35.02 21.44
CA HIS A 1090 -17.79 -35.09 20.51
C HIS A 1090 -16.97 -36.38 20.64
N ILE A 1091 -16.93 -37.03 21.81
CA ILE A 1091 -16.25 -38.34 21.97
C ILE A 1091 -17.12 -39.51 21.48
N ALA A 1092 -18.45 -39.36 21.48
CA ALA A 1092 -19.37 -40.47 21.20
C ALA A 1092 -19.26 -41.12 19.80
N PRO A 1093 -18.92 -40.39 18.71
CA PRO A 1093 -18.72 -40.99 17.39
C PRO A 1093 -17.42 -41.81 17.25
N HIS A 1094 -16.51 -41.74 18.22
CA HIS A 1094 -15.15 -42.30 18.14
C HIS A 1094 -14.88 -43.44 19.14
N PHE A 1095 -15.73 -43.60 20.16
CA PHE A 1095 -15.50 -44.58 21.23
C PHE A 1095 -16.82 -45.24 21.64
N ASN A 1096 -16.78 -46.53 22.00
CA ASN A 1096 -17.94 -47.23 22.56
C ASN A 1096 -18.32 -46.68 23.96
N GLU A 1097 -19.51 -47.01 24.46
CA GLU A 1097 -20.05 -46.42 25.70
C GLU A 1097 -19.20 -46.72 26.96
N ASP A 1098 -18.58 -47.89 27.02
CA ASP A 1098 -17.68 -48.27 28.12
C ASP A 1098 -16.40 -47.40 28.11
N HIS A 1099 -15.78 -47.25 26.94
CA HIS A 1099 -14.58 -46.43 26.75
C HIS A 1099 -14.89 -44.93 26.95
N GLN A 1100 -16.02 -44.44 26.45
CA GLN A 1100 -16.51 -43.09 26.77
C GLN A 1100 -16.64 -42.87 28.29
N SER A 1101 -17.17 -43.87 29.01
CA SER A 1101 -17.32 -43.80 30.47
C SER A 1101 -15.97 -43.79 31.20
N GLN A 1102 -14.96 -44.50 30.69
CA GLN A 1102 -13.59 -44.43 31.20
C GLN A 1102 -12.96 -43.04 30.97
N ILE A 1103 -13.08 -42.47 29.76
CA ILE A 1103 -12.61 -41.11 29.45
C ILE A 1103 -13.28 -40.09 30.37
N LEU A 1104 -14.61 -40.12 30.47
CA LEU A 1104 -15.38 -39.18 31.30
C LEU A 1104 -15.00 -39.27 32.77
N LYS A 1105 -14.82 -40.48 33.30
CA LYS A 1105 -14.34 -40.70 34.69
C LYS A 1105 -12.94 -40.13 34.89
N ALA A 1106 -12.01 -40.39 33.96
CA ALA A 1106 -10.64 -39.93 34.03
C ALA A 1106 -10.53 -38.40 34.03
N VAL A 1107 -11.31 -37.70 33.21
CA VAL A 1107 -11.22 -36.24 33.11
C VAL A 1107 -12.06 -35.47 34.13
N SER A 1108 -13.02 -36.11 34.80
CA SER A 1108 -13.91 -35.46 35.78
C SER A 1108 -13.24 -35.24 37.14
N ASP A 1109 -12.31 -36.11 37.55
CA ASP A 1109 -11.53 -35.93 38.78
C ASP A 1109 -10.27 -35.10 38.48
N SER A 1110 -10.33 -33.80 38.80
CA SER A 1110 -9.23 -32.85 38.58
C SER A 1110 -7.92 -33.25 39.29
N ALA A 1111 -8.02 -33.89 40.48
CA ALA A 1111 -6.87 -34.27 41.29
C ALA A 1111 -6.23 -35.59 40.81
N ALA A 1112 -7.03 -36.55 40.36
CA ALA A 1112 -6.53 -37.76 39.73
C ALA A 1112 -5.95 -37.48 38.34
N LEU A 1113 -6.66 -36.70 37.51
CA LEU A 1113 -6.21 -36.31 36.18
C LEU A 1113 -4.84 -35.63 36.24
N SER A 1114 -4.66 -34.64 37.12
CA SER A 1114 -3.39 -33.91 37.27
C SER A 1114 -2.19 -34.83 37.55
N LYS A 1115 -2.40 -35.99 38.18
CA LYS A 1115 -1.35 -36.97 38.51
C LYS A 1115 -1.17 -38.07 37.45
N MET A 1116 -2.05 -38.13 36.44
CA MET A 1116 -1.99 -39.14 35.39
C MET A 1116 -0.74 -38.92 34.51
N PRO A 1117 0.05 -39.96 34.20
CA PRO A 1117 1.13 -39.86 33.21
C PRO A 1117 0.60 -39.43 31.84
N VAL A 1118 1.33 -38.57 31.12
CA VAL A 1118 0.84 -38.01 29.84
C VAL A 1118 0.62 -39.09 28.79
N ASP A 1119 1.49 -40.09 28.70
CA ASP A 1119 1.35 -41.19 27.74
C ASP A 1119 0.05 -41.98 27.98
N LYS A 1120 -0.29 -42.22 29.24
CA LYS A 1120 -1.52 -42.91 29.67
C LYS A 1120 -2.76 -42.05 29.43
N PHE A 1121 -2.66 -40.73 29.59
CA PHE A 1121 -3.73 -39.80 29.23
C PHE A 1121 -3.98 -39.79 27.72
N THR A 1122 -2.95 -39.72 26.89
CA THR A 1122 -3.09 -39.79 25.41
C THR A 1122 -3.64 -41.14 24.97
N ASP A 1123 -3.20 -42.24 25.60
CA ASP A 1123 -3.69 -43.60 25.32
C ASP A 1123 -5.22 -43.74 25.56
N LEU A 1124 -5.86 -42.90 26.40
CA LEU A 1124 -7.32 -42.88 26.56
C LEU A 1124 -8.07 -42.44 25.29
N PHE A 1125 -7.42 -41.70 24.39
CA PHE A 1125 -8.04 -41.13 23.20
C PHE A 1125 -7.57 -41.81 21.91
N VAL A 1126 -7.09 -43.05 21.97
CA VAL A 1126 -6.67 -43.83 20.81
C VAL A 1126 -7.47 -45.13 20.80
N GLU A 1127 -7.91 -45.58 19.63
CA GLU A 1127 -8.56 -46.89 19.49
C GLU A 1127 -7.53 -48.01 19.79
N ALA A 1128 -7.98 -49.06 20.48
CA ALA A 1128 -7.12 -50.14 21.00
C ALA A 1128 -6.84 -51.23 19.96
#